data_AF-A0A371Q6M6-F1
#
_entry.id   AF-A0A371Q6M6-F1
#
_cell.length_a   1.000
_cell.length_b   1.000
_cell.length_c   1.000
_cell.angle_alpha   90.00
_cell.angle_beta   90.00
_cell.angle_gamma   90.00
#
_symmetry.space_group_name_H-M   'P 1'
#
loop_
_entity.id
_entity.type
_entity.pdbx_description
1 polymer ?
#
loop_
_entity_poly.entity_id
_entity_poly.type
_entity_poly.pdbx_seq_one_letter_code
_entity_poly.pdbx_strand_id
1 'polypeptide(L)'
;MGNQERSPNITSSEDAVSLITEWWGDERPGGKWIHVADTSGRDGAKVLREVHRTIAGSVLLDATGRTAEELHTEILGVLGVDLSAGSRRNWRVSVRRLEEPRLVLVINAHRAGVTRFSYEPERLLSRTVQGLSGGKAGLVVHSGPLRRSVRAPVAVHVEGPESTHRDWPQPVRALALSEPRVVPLRMWAELTAALTGEQLTESALLEVLEEFPAELASDESGVRFTDESLAEELRRNAGERDVENVNRHMVQWLRDISPEFQHPEGWSKHGHEGAYVATGLAMHAARAGYYQGIPADYEGPARVFGDLLQDGQAIANVSQLLLLDAAACASFGTLPGNSAAADASYLWLYGMIPAAQGEWAAWLHLMATARGDDAFASAIAASGVDLPWKAKWTQWRPPGAYHHRYLSFRACDGMTEVQWQGRPAIAGLYDADESTTLWDPLTGRLLAGPWYGEDIPEEHLPDLSWPDEEEDSGPTTFDELFEAMPDEPAVHDLLLAAPPLVLEEVTVLGGVGGLFAVKPAAGEAFTGTSSPEVRPLSGPYVAANETTPVDAPPPGPADLIELYGADEFRKFGEGKLPTGLTDPATRRTLTDIGLPAVDESGMAIYPWGWAGRLPEALEQVSWPSGISAPEGAGPLFQIGFWMGGDLVIDGHSGQVLRIPTEPDEEHLAALPAACSLESFLTLVGLWVTGLRLKAVIEDDDEVHLLRQHVQSAQLLVDETGAEAPAWSYAFLND
;
A
#
# COMPACT_ATOMS: atom_id res chain seq x y z
N MET A 1 0.15 29.87 24.00
CA MET A 1 -0.82 29.98 25.13
C MET A 1 -1.42 28.60 25.32
N GLY A 2 -1.20 27.99 26.48
CA GLY A 2 -1.47 26.57 26.72
C GLY A 2 -2.96 26.25 26.77
N ASN A 3 -3.36 25.25 25.99
CA ASN A 3 -4.64 24.56 26.14
C ASN A 3 -4.56 23.67 27.38
N GLN A 4 -5.08 24.15 28.50
CA GLN A 4 -5.51 23.26 29.59
C GLN A 4 -6.68 22.43 29.07
N GLU A 5 -6.53 21.10 29.08
CA GLU A 5 -7.63 20.15 28.97
C GLU A 5 -8.66 20.47 30.07
N ARG A 6 -9.75 21.14 29.68
CA ARG A 6 -10.94 21.22 30.53
C ARG A 6 -11.54 19.81 30.55
N SER A 7 -11.81 19.30 31.75
CA SER A 7 -12.62 18.09 31.94
C SER A 7 -13.90 18.18 31.08
N PRO A 8 -14.30 17.10 30.38
CA PRO A 8 -15.44 17.17 29.49
C PRO A 8 -16.72 17.44 30.27
N ASN A 9 -17.41 18.53 29.94
CA ASN A 9 -18.75 18.78 30.46
C ASN A 9 -19.72 17.80 29.78
N ILE A 10 -20.14 16.78 30.53
CA ILE A 10 -21.20 15.85 30.12
C ILE A 10 -22.50 16.66 29.97
N THR A 11 -23.22 16.42 28.88
CA THR A 11 -24.37 17.22 28.45
C THR A 11 -25.59 16.33 28.23
N SER A 12 -26.79 16.82 28.57
CA SER A 12 -28.03 16.09 28.31
C SER A 12 -28.33 15.99 26.80
N SER A 13 -29.20 15.06 26.39
CA SER A 13 -29.57 14.94 24.97
C SER A 13 -30.24 16.21 24.41
N GLU A 14 -31.08 16.89 25.19
CA GLU A 14 -31.76 18.13 24.77
C GLU A 14 -30.78 19.30 24.64
N ASP A 15 -29.85 19.42 25.59
CA ASP A 15 -28.79 20.42 25.53
C ASP A 15 -27.84 20.16 24.35
N ALA A 16 -27.54 18.89 24.05
CA ALA A 16 -26.73 18.52 22.89
C ALA A 16 -27.40 18.92 21.56
N VAL A 17 -28.70 18.70 21.41
CA VAL A 17 -29.47 19.15 20.24
C VAL A 17 -29.41 20.68 20.12
N SER A 18 -29.60 21.39 21.23
CA SER A 18 -29.57 22.86 21.28
C SER A 18 -28.20 23.39 20.86
N LEU A 19 -27.12 22.85 21.44
CA LEU A 19 -25.74 23.24 21.11
C LEU A 19 -25.40 23.02 19.63
N ILE A 20 -25.80 21.88 19.04
CA ILE A 20 -25.55 21.60 17.62
C ILE A 20 -26.35 22.56 16.72
N THR A 21 -27.58 22.87 17.10
CA THR A 21 -28.45 23.79 16.36
C THR A 21 -27.94 25.23 16.42
N GLU A 22 -27.51 25.68 17.61
CA GLU A 22 -26.87 26.98 17.81
C GLU A 22 -25.55 27.08 17.05
N TRP A 23 -24.71 26.04 17.09
CA TRP A 23 -23.47 25.99 16.32
C TRP A 23 -23.71 26.15 14.81
N TRP A 24 -24.77 25.55 14.28
CA TRP A 24 -25.16 25.72 12.88
C TRP A 24 -25.73 27.11 12.58
N GLY A 25 -26.38 27.73 13.56
CA GLY A 25 -27.08 29.02 13.45
C GLY A 25 -26.20 30.27 13.60
N ASP A 26 -25.30 30.30 14.60
CA ASP A 26 -24.73 31.55 15.12
C ASP A 26 -23.33 31.92 14.59
N GLU A 27 -22.47 30.96 14.26
CA GLU A 27 -21.12 31.24 13.75
C GLU A 27 -20.68 30.11 12.82
N ARG A 28 -20.82 30.29 11.50
CA ARG A 28 -20.34 29.31 10.50
C ARG A 28 -18.81 29.26 10.51
N PRO A 29 -18.16 28.30 11.15
CA PRO A 29 -16.72 28.25 11.19
C PRO A 29 -16.32 27.32 10.05
N GLY A 30 -16.10 27.87 8.86
CA GLY A 30 -15.49 27.08 7.80
C GLY A 30 -14.23 26.40 8.34
N GLY A 31 -14.10 25.08 8.13
CA GLY A 31 -12.97 24.31 8.68
C GLY A 31 -13.24 23.57 10.00
N LYS A 32 -14.48 23.53 10.53
CA LYS A 32 -14.79 22.81 11.78
C LYS A 32 -15.91 21.78 11.58
N TRP A 33 -15.78 20.65 12.26
CA TRP A 33 -16.82 19.61 12.39
C TRP A 33 -17.08 19.32 13.87
N ILE A 34 -18.26 18.81 14.20
CA ILE A 34 -18.63 18.41 15.56
C ILE A 34 -18.50 16.89 15.70
N HIS A 35 -17.82 16.48 16.75
CA HIS A 35 -17.82 15.11 17.24
C HIS A 35 -18.83 14.97 18.39
N VAL A 36 -19.83 14.12 18.21
CA VAL A 36 -20.75 13.73 19.29
C VAL A 36 -20.23 12.40 19.86
N ALA A 37 -19.56 12.49 21.00
CA ALA A 37 -19.04 11.34 21.71
C ALA A 37 -20.11 10.81 22.68
N ASP A 38 -20.43 9.53 22.53
CA ASP A 38 -21.37 8.84 23.41
C ASP A 38 -20.71 7.57 23.95
N THR A 39 -20.53 7.49 25.28
CA THR A 39 -19.91 6.33 25.92
C THR A 39 -20.76 5.06 25.85
N SER A 40 -22.07 5.21 25.62
CA SER A 40 -23.04 4.13 25.41
C SER A 40 -23.22 3.73 23.95
N GLY A 41 -22.87 4.62 23.01
CA GLY A 41 -23.05 4.45 21.56
C GLY A 41 -24.51 4.50 21.06
N ARG A 42 -25.50 4.81 21.93
CA ARG A 42 -26.94 4.74 21.62
C ARG A 42 -27.61 6.11 21.47
N ASP A 43 -27.35 7.01 22.40
CA ASP A 43 -28.09 8.26 22.54
C ASP A 43 -27.56 9.36 21.61
N GLY A 44 -26.28 9.31 21.24
CA GLY A 44 -25.73 10.20 20.21
C GLY A 44 -26.43 10.06 18.86
N ALA A 45 -26.85 8.85 18.48
CA ALA A 45 -27.62 8.63 17.25
C ALA A 45 -29.04 9.20 17.33
N LYS A 46 -29.65 9.21 18.52
CA LYS A 46 -30.97 9.84 18.74
C LYS A 46 -30.86 11.36 18.66
N VAL A 47 -29.82 11.94 19.26
CA VAL A 47 -29.51 13.38 19.20
C VAL A 47 -29.43 13.84 17.73
N LEU A 48 -28.64 13.16 16.89
CA LEU A 48 -28.51 13.56 15.48
C LEU A 48 -29.81 13.40 14.67
N ARG A 49 -30.63 12.38 14.97
CA ARG A 49 -31.96 12.25 14.35
C ARG A 49 -32.88 13.41 14.74
N GLU A 50 -32.79 13.92 15.97
CA GLU A 50 -33.57 15.09 16.39
C GLU A 50 -33.06 16.38 15.75
N VAL A 51 -31.73 16.56 15.65
CA VAL A 51 -31.13 17.68 14.90
C VAL A 51 -31.61 17.67 13.45
N HIS A 52 -31.65 16.50 12.80
CA HIS A 52 -32.12 16.36 11.43
C HIS A 52 -33.58 16.82 11.25
N ARG A 53 -34.46 16.52 12.23
CA ARG A 53 -35.86 16.96 12.22
C ARG A 53 -35.98 18.48 12.40
N THR A 54 -35.10 19.07 13.19
CA THR A 54 -35.10 20.51 13.51
C THR A 54 -34.53 21.35 12.37
N ILE A 55 -33.45 20.90 11.72
CA ILE A 55 -32.75 21.66 10.67
C ILE A 55 -33.19 21.19 9.29
N ALA A 56 -34.08 21.96 8.66
CA ALA A 56 -34.54 21.72 7.30
C ALA A 56 -33.37 21.73 6.29
N GLY A 57 -33.35 20.75 5.37
CA GLY A 57 -32.31 20.62 4.34
C GLY A 57 -31.00 19.98 4.82
N SER A 58 -30.91 19.55 6.09
CA SER A 58 -29.83 18.67 6.54
C SER A 58 -29.97 17.27 5.94
N VAL A 59 -28.85 16.55 5.83
CA VAL A 59 -28.82 15.15 5.38
C VAL A 59 -28.35 14.25 6.50
N LEU A 60 -29.01 13.11 6.69
CA LEU A 60 -28.67 12.12 7.71
C LEU A 60 -28.22 10.82 7.04
N LEU A 61 -27.03 10.36 7.37
CA LEU A 61 -26.42 9.14 6.85
C LEU A 61 -26.08 8.18 7.99
N ASP A 62 -26.38 6.89 7.81
CA ASP A 62 -25.96 5.82 8.73
C ASP A 62 -24.69 5.15 8.20
N ALA A 63 -23.65 5.12 9.04
CA ALA A 63 -22.37 4.52 8.70
C ALA A 63 -22.33 3.00 8.96
N THR A 64 -23.32 2.42 9.62
CA THR A 64 -23.31 0.99 10.00
C THR A 64 -23.12 0.09 8.79
N GLY A 65 -22.07 -0.73 8.80
CA GLY A 65 -21.79 -1.68 7.72
C GLY A 65 -21.17 -1.07 6.46
N ARG A 66 -20.91 0.23 6.44
CA ARG A 66 -20.45 0.97 5.24
C ARG A 66 -18.98 1.36 5.35
N THR A 67 -18.27 1.31 4.22
CA THR A 67 -16.87 1.76 4.15
C THR A 67 -16.77 3.28 4.16
N ALA A 68 -15.59 3.79 4.52
CA ALA A 68 -15.29 5.21 4.44
C ALA A 68 -15.34 5.74 3.01
N GLU A 69 -15.01 4.93 1.99
CA GLU A 69 -15.06 5.30 0.57
C GLU A 69 -16.51 5.46 0.08
N GLU A 70 -17.41 4.54 0.44
CA GLU A 70 -18.83 4.62 0.10
C GLU A 70 -19.48 5.86 0.73
N LEU A 71 -19.20 6.10 2.02
CA LEU A 71 -19.71 7.28 2.71
C LEU A 71 -19.12 8.57 2.13
N HIS A 72 -17.83 8.59 1.78
CA HIS A 72 -17.20 9.76 1.16
C HIS A 72 -17.86 10.09 -0.18
N THR A 73 -18.05 9.08 -1.02
CA THR A 73 -18.70 9.21 -2.33
C THR A 73 -20.14 9.72 -2.19
N GLU A 74 -20.93 9.15 -1.27
CA GLU A 74 -22.31 9.58 -1.05
C GLU A 74 -22.39 11.01 -0.49
N ILE A 75 -21.53 11.36 0.47
CA ILE A 75 -21.51 12.72 1.02
C ILE A 75 -21.20 13.73 -0.09
N LEU A 76 -20.20 13.47 -0.94
CA LEU A 76 -19.88 14.35 -2.07
C LEU A 76 -21.04 14.46 -3.07
N GLY A 77 -21.71 13.34 -3.37
CA GLY A 77 -22.91 13.33 -4.21
C GLY A 77 -24.05 14.19 -3.65
N VAL A 78 -24.33 14.07 -2.35
CA VAL A 78 -25.34 14.89 -1.64
C VAL A 78 -24.98 16.38 -1.63
N LEU A 79 -23.68 16.68 -1.53
CA LEU A 79 -23.16 18.05 -1.64
C LEU A 79 -23.21 18.60 -3.07
N GLY A 80 -23.55 17.78 -4.07
CA GLY A 80 -23.62 18.18 -5.48
C GLY A 80 -22.26 18.33 -6.14
N VAL A 81 -21.23 17.65 -5.63
CA VAL A 81 -19.90 17.66 -6.21
C VAL A 81 -19.84 16.71 -7.40
N ASP A 82 -19.36 17.20 -8.54
CA ASP A 82 -19.10 16.38 -9.72
C ASP A 82 -17.90 15.45 -9.48
N LEU A 83 -18.13 14.15 -9.62
CA LEU A 83 -17.15 13.09 -9.43
C LEU A 83 -16.78 12.37 -10.75
N SER A 84 -17.10 12.98 -11.90
CA SER A 84 -16.60 12.51 -13.20
C SER A 84 -15.06 12.47 -13.24
N ALA A 85 -14.48 11.62 -14.09
CA ALA A 85 -13.04 11.31 -14.09
C ALA A 85 -12.13 12.56 -14.08
N GLY A 86 -12.46 13.60 -14.88
CA GLY A 86 -11.70 14.86 -14.91
C GLY A 86 -11.94 15.81 -13.73
N SER A 87 -13.08 15.70 -13.06
CA SER A 87 -13.46 16.60 -11.93
C SER A 87 -13.12 16.01 -10.57
N ARG A 88 -13.01 14.68 -10.45
CA ARG A 88 -12.88 13.98 -9.16
C ARG A 88 -11.68 14.45 -8.35
N ARG A 89 -10.51 14.67 -8.97
CA ARG A 89 -9.29 15.16 -8.27
C ARG A 89 -9.50 16.53 -7.59
N ASN A 90 -10.45 17.32 -8.09
CA ASN A 90 -10.73 18.68 -7.62
C ASN A 90 -11.87 18.75 -6.58
N TRP A 91 -12.37 17.61 -6.08
CA TRP A 91 -13.50 17.59 -5.16
C TRP A 91 -13.34 18.51 -3.95
N ARG A 92 -12.12 18.64 -3.40
CA ARG A 92 -11.81 19.53 -2.26
C ARG A 92 -12.06 21.00 -2.60
N VAL A 93 -11.73 21.40 -3.82
CA VAL A 93 -11.99 22.75 -4.32
C VAL A 93 -13.50 22.96 -4.48
N SER A 94 -14.21 21.98 -5.03
CA SER A 94 -15.67 22.03 -5.20
C SER A 94 -16.40 22.16 -3.86
N VAL A 95 -16.02 21.39 -2.84
CA VAL A 95 -16.58 21.50 -1.47
C VAL A 95 -16.33 22.89 -0.87
N ARG A 96 -15.14 23.48 -1.09
CA ARG A 96 -14.84 24.85 -0.62
C ARG A 96 -15.67 25.92 -1.33
N ARG A 97 -16.11 25.64 -2.57
CA ARG A 97 -16.82 26.58 -3.45
C ARG A 97 -18.34 26.38 -3.46
N LEU A 98 -18.88 25.52 -2.59
CA LEU A 98 -20.34 25.35 -2.45
C LEU A 98 -21.05 26.71 -2.38
N GLU A 99 -22.14 26.86 -3.15
CA GLU A 99 -22.89 28.12 -3.22
C GLU A 99 -23.64 28.38 -1.91
N GLU A 100 -24.23 27.33 -1.35
CA GLU A 100 -25.00 27.36 -0.10
C GLU A 100 -24.39 26.44 0.97
N PRO A 101 -24.55 26.78 2.26
CA PRO A 101 -24.19 25.87 3.34
C PRO A 101 -25.02 24.59 3.32
N ARG A 102 -24.38 23.46 3.59
CA ARG A 102 -25.02 22.14 3.65
C ARG A 102 -24.58 21.44 4.93
N LEU A 103 -25.54 20.90 5.67
CA LEU A 103 -25.29 20.16 6.92
C LEU A 103 -25.45 18.66 6.67
N VAL A 104 -24.40 17.90 6.99
CA VAL A 104 -24.38 16.44 6.91
C VAL A 104 -24.19 15.87 8.31
N LEU A 105 -25.08 14.97 8.69
CA LEU A 105 -25.14 14.29 9.97
C LEU A 105 -24.82 12.82 9.75
N VAL A 106 -23.77 12.30 10.39
CA VAL A 106 -23.35 10.91 10.27
C VAL A 106 -23.59 10.19 11.59
N ILE A 107 -24.48 9.19 11.61
CA ILE A 107 -24.74 8.36 12.79
C ILE A 107 -23.95 7.05 12.72
N ASN A 108 -23.64 6.51 13.90
CA ASN A 108 -23.02 5.20 14.07
C ASN A 108 -21.66 5.08 13.37
N ALA A 109 -20.85 6.15 13.35
CA ALA A 109 -19.54 6.15 12.69
C ALA A 109 -18.60 5.07 13.24
N HIS A 110 -18.75 4.70 14.52
CA HIS A 110 -18.04 3.60 15.17
C HIS A 110 -18.41 2.20 14.66
N ARG A 111 -19.49 2.08 13.87
CA ARG A 111 -19.98 0.84 13.24
C ARG A 111 -19.69 0.79 11.74
N ALA A 112 -18.90 1.74 11.22
CA ALA A 112 -18.43 1.68 9.85
C ALA A 112 -17.68 0.37 9.59
N GLY A 113 -17.75 -0.09 8.35
CA GLY A 113 -17.18 -1.33 7.86
C GLY A 113 -18.04 -2.56 8.11
N VAL A 114 -17.80 -3.60 7.31
CA VAL A 114 -18.61 -4.82 7.24
C VAL A 114 -18.40 -5.77 8.42
N THR A 115 -17.27 -5.67 9.11
CA THR A 115 -16.96 -6.44 10.33
C THR A 115 -17.03 -5.58 11.59
N ARG A 116 -17.16 -6.23 12.77
CA ARG A 116 -17.20 -5.54 14.07
C ARG A 116 -15.84 -4.97 14.49
N PHE A 117 -14.74 -5.60 14.11
CA PHE A 117 -13.39 -5.12 14.37
C PHE A 117 -12.81 -4.27 13.23
N SER A 118 -13.62 -3.71 12.34
CA SER A 118 -13.18 -2.86 11.22
C SER A 118 -12.35 -1.63 11.64
N TYR A 119 -11.48 -1.16 10.73
CA TYR A 119 -10.72 0.10 10.76
C TYR A 119 -11.42 1.26 10.04
N GLU A 120 -12.53 0.99 9.36
CA GLU A 120 -13.32 2.01 8.67
C GLU A 120 -13.78 3.16 9.57
N PRO A 121 -14.09 2.99 10.87
CA PRO A 121 -14.40 4.11 11.75
C PRO A 121 -13.26 5.13 11.87
N GLU A 122 -12.04 4.67 12.09
CA GLU A 122 -10.84 5.49 12.16
C GLU A 122 -10.58 6.20 10.83
N ARG A 123 -10.77 5.48 9.72
CA ARG A 123 -10.57 6.01 8.37
C ARG A 123 -11.61 7.06 7.99
N LEU A 124 -12.89 6.82 8.30
CA LEU A 124 -13.98 7.78 8.12
C LEU A 124 -13.69 9.09 8.85
N LEU A 125 -13.24 9.04 10.10
CA LEU A 125 -13.00 10.23 10.90
C LEU A 125 -11.72 10.98 10.47
N SER A 126 -10.62 10.26 10.24
CA SER A 126 -9.31 10.85 9.92
C SER A 126 -9.15 11.29 8.47
N ARG A 127 -9.86 10.67 7.52
CA ARG A 127 -9.71 10.98 6.09
C ARG A 127 -10.95 11.68 5.53
N THR A 128 -12.11 11.05 5.66
CA THR A 128 -13.36 11.53 5.04
C THR A 128 -13.86 12.79 5.74
N VAL A 129 -14.13 12.72 7.04
CA VAL A 129 -14.69 13.86 7.80
C VAL A 129 -13.72 15.03 7.83
N GLN A 130 -12.44 14.78 8.15
CA GLN A 130 -11.42 15.82 8.14
C GLN A 130 -11.28 16.47 6.75
N GLY A 131 -11.27 15.68 5.68
CA GLY A 131 -11.16 16.18 4.31
C GLY A 131 -12.36 17.01 3.85
N LEU A 132 -13.56 16.63 4.28
CA LEU A 132 -14.84 17.26 3.90
C LEU A 132 -15.18 18.51 4.72
N SER A 133 -14.61 18.68 5.91
CA SER A 133 -14.91 19.78 6.84
C SER A 133 -14.45 21.19 6.38
N GLY A 134 -14.20 21.40 5.08
CA GLY A 134 -13.77 22.68 4.50
C GLY A 134 -14.92 23.54 3.96
N GLY A 135 -14.77 24.87 4.05
CA GLY A 135 -15.68 25.81 3.38
C GLY A 135 -17.08 25.88 4.00
N LYS A 136 -18.12 25.65 3.19
CA LYS A 136 -19.54 25.76 3.61
C LYS A 136 -20.21 24.43 3.97
N ALA A 137 -19.49 23.31 3.93
CA ALA A 137 -20.01 22.03 4.40
C ALA A 137 -19.83 21.91 5.93
N GLY A 138 -20.93 21.70 6.65
CA GLY A 138 -20.92 21.38 8.08
C GLY A 138 -21.09 19.89 8.30
N LEU A 139 -20.23 19.27 9.10
CA LEU A 139 -20.32 17.85 9.43
C LEU A 139 -20.51 17.68 10.94
N VAL A 140 -21.46 16.83 11.33
CA VAL A 140 -21.67 16.39 12.71
C VAL A 140 -21.66 14.88 12.73
N VAL A 141 -20.78 14.28 13.53
CA VAL A 141 -20.52 12.85 13.48
C VAL A 141 -20.67 12.25 14.87
N HIS A 142 -21.57 11.28 15.00
CA HIS A 142 -21.74 10.48 16.20
C HIS A 142 -20.80 9.28 16.17
N SER A 143 -19.93 9.16 17.18
CA SER A 143 -19.15 7.94 17.41
C SER A 143 -19.27 7.48 18.87
N GLY A 144 -19.17 6.16 19.05
CA GLY A 144 -18.92 5.55 20.34
C GLY A 144 -17.45 5.68 20.75
N PRO A 145 -17.00 4.97 21.81
CA PRO A 145 -15.60 4.87 22.17
C PRO A 145 -14.78 4.26 21.01
N LEU A 146 -13.80 5.01 20.51
CA LEU A 146 -12.90 4.63 19.42
C LEU A 146 -11.60 4.03 19.96
N ARG A 147 -10.87 3.26 19.13
CA ARG A 147 -9.54 2.74 19.53
C ARG A 147 -8.51 3.83 19.63
N ARG A 148 -8.61 4.86 18.77
CA ARG A 148 -7.74 6.03 18.76
C ARG A 148 -8.56 7.28 19.05
N SER A 149 -8.05 8.13 19.92
CA SER A 149 -8.67 9.43 20.20
C SER A 149 -8.63 10.28 18.94
N VAL A 150 -9.80 10.81 18.55
CA VAL A 150 -9.90 11.72 17.42
C VAL A 150 -9.81 13.14 17.93
N ARG A 151 -8.90 13.93 17.37
CA ARG A 151 -8.81 15.37 17.66
C ARG A 151 -9.89 16.09 16.86
N ALA A 152 -11.10 16.13 17.41
CA ALA A 152 -12.18 16.95 16.87
C ALA A 152 -12.04 18.41 17.32
N PRO A 153 -12.34 19.40 16.46
CA PRO A 153 -12.33 20.81 16.85
C PRO A 153 -13.38 21.16 17.91
N VAL A 154 -14.51 20.43 17.92
CA VAL A 154 -15.62 20.57 18.88
C VAL A 154 -16.07 19.17 19.27
N ALA A 155 -16.15 18.89 20.57
CA ALA A 155 -16.65 17.62 21.10
C ALA A 155 -17.85 17.88 22.01
N VAL A 156 -18.97 17.20 21.75
CA VAL A 156 -20.17 17.18 22.58
C VAL A 156 -20.24 15.80 23.22
N HIS A 157 -20.31 15.73 24.55
CA HIS A 157 -20.37 14.46 25.27
C HIS A 157 -21.78 14.25 25.78
N VAL A 158 -22.45 13.23 25.26
CA VAL A 158 -23.82 12.89 25.64
C VAL A 158 -23.78 11.91 26.80
N GLU A 159 -24.58 12.16 27.84
CA GLU A 159 -24.75 11.22 28.94
C GLU A 159 -25.43 9.94 28.43
N GLY A 160 -24.72 8.81 28.55
CA GLY A 160 -25.27 7.49 28.23
C GLY A 160 -25.98 6.87 29.45
N PRO A 161 -26.96 5.98 29.25
CA PRO A 161 -27.58 5.25 30.36
C PRO A 161 -26.53 4.41 31.10
N GLU A 162 -26.69 4.27 32.42
CA GLU A 162 -25.86 3.37 33.22
C GLU A 162 -25.91 1.95 32.63
N SER A 163 -24.75 1.32 32.48
CA SER A 163 -24.66 -0.06 32.00
C SER A 163 -25.38 -0.98 32.98
N THR A 164 -26.48 -1.58 32.54
CA THR A 164 -27.15 -2.61 33.33
C THR A 164 -26.33 -3.89 33.24
N HIS A 165 -25.58 -4.22 34.30
CA HIS A 165 -24.90 -5.50 34.42
C HIS A 165 -25.93 -6.64 34.44
N ARG A 166 -26.21 -7.21 33.27
CA ARG A 166 -26.97 -8.45 33.07
C ARG A 166 -25.97 -9.57 32.78
N ASP A 167 -26.10 -10.68 33.48
CA ASP A 167 -25.35 -11.90 33.14
C ASP A 167 -25.97 -12.49 31.87
N TRP A 168 -25.25 -12.38 30.75
CA TRP A 168 -25.68 -12.89 29.46
C TRP A 168 -25.23 -14.36 29.27
N PRO A 169 -26.07 -15.22 28.66
CA PRO A 169 -25.67 -16.59 28.35
C PRO A 169 -24.41 -16.64 27.46
N GLN A 170 -23.60 -17.68 27.63
CA GLN A 170 -22.36 -17.85 26.87
C GLN A 170 -22.57 -17.82 25.35
N PRO A 171 -23.64 -18.40 24.77
CA PRO A 171 -23.92 -18.26 23.33
C PRO A 171 -24.07 -16.80 22.89
N VAL A 172 -24.76 -15.95 23.66
CA VAL A 172 -24.92 -14.52 23.35
C VAL A 172 -23.58 -13.79 23.42
N ARG A 173 -22.75 -14.11 24.42
CA ARG A 173 -21.39 -13.57 24.55
C ARG A 173 -20.50 -13.99 23.37
N ALA A 174 -20.57 -15.25 22.97
CA ALA A 174 -19.83 -15.79 21.82
C ALA A 174 -20.26 -15.15 20.49
N LEU A 175 -21.57 -14.92 20.31
CA LEU A 175 -22.09 -14.21 19.13
C LEU A 175 -21.46 -12.82 19.00
N ALA A 176 -21.31 -12.09 20.10
CA ALA A 176 -20.66 -10.78 20.10
C ALA A 176 -19.18 -10.83 19.67
N LEU A 177 -18.51 -11.98 19.83
CA LEU A 177 -17.12 -12.18 19.41
C LEU A 177 -16.96 -12.49 17.91
N SER A 178 -18.04 -12.73 17.17
CA SER A 178 -18.00 -12.85 15.71
C SER A 178 -17.59 -11.56 15.02
N GLU A 179 -16.88 -11.69 13.89
CA GLU A 179 -16.45 -10.54 13.09
C GLU A 179 -17.52 -10.08 12.10
N PRO A 180 -18.12 -10.94 11.26
CA PRO A 180 -19.34 -10.60 10.53
C PRO A 180 -20.52 -10.36 11.50
N ARG A 181 -21.41 -9.42 11.14
CA ARG A 181 -22.57 -9.09 11.99
C ARG A 181 -23.69 -10.13 11.94
N VAL A 182 -23.78 -10.86 10.83
CA VAL A 182 -24.71 -11.95 10.59
C VAL A 182 -23.94 -13.27 10.67
N VAL A 183 -24.40 -14.18 11.50
CA VAL A 183 -23.68 -15.41 11.85
C VAL A 183 -24.56 -16.63 11.59
N PRO A 184 -24.20 -17.51 10.63
CA PRO A 184 -24.90 -18.78 10.45
C PRO A 184 -24.86 -19.65 11.71
N LEU A 185 -25.87 -20.49 11.93
CA LEU A 185 -26.00 -21.28 13.17
C LEU A 185 -24.77 -22.17 13.45
N ARG A 186 -24.18 -22.79 12.43
CA ARG A 186 -22.95 -23.60 12.55
C ARG A 186 -21.77 -22.78 13.07
N MET A 187 -21.60 -21.57 12.55
CA MET A 187 -20.55 -20.64 12.97
C MET A 187 -20.80 -20.15 14.40
N TRP A 188 -22.07 -19.93 14.77
CA TRP A 188 -22.43 -19.54 16.13
C TRP A 188 -22.17 -20.66 17.15
N ALA A 189 -22.46 -21.91 16.78
CA ALA A 189 -22.10 -23.09 17.58
C ALA A 189 -20.59 -23.16 17.80
N GLU A 190 -19.80 -22.98 16.74
CA GLU A 190 -18.34 -23.04 16.83
C GLU A 190 -17.75 -21.89 17.65
N LEU A 191 -18.26 -20.66 17.49
CA LEU A 191 -17.87 -19.52 18.33
C LEU A 191 -18.11 -19.80 19.81
N THR A 192 -19.23 -20.47 20.12
CA THR A 192 -19.54 -20.82 21.51
C THR A 192 -18.61 -21.90 22.02
N ALA A 193 -18.34 -22.94 21.22
CA ALA A 193 -17.36 -23.97 21.55
C ALA A 193 -15.96 -23.39 21.76
N ALA A 194 -15.56 -22.40 20.96
CA ALA A 194 -14.28 -21.70 21.11
C ALA A 194 -14.18 -20.91 22.42
N LEU A 195 -15.30 -20.36 22.89
CA LEU A 195 -15.35 -19.58 24.14
C LEU A 195 -15.45 -20.46 25.40
N THR A 196 -16.20 -21.56 25.34
CA THR A 196 -16.53 -22.38 26.51
C THR A 196 -15.78 -23.71 26.58
N GLY A 197 -15.27 -24.21 25.45
CA GLY A 197 -14.77 -25.57 25.30
C GLY A 197 -15.88 -26.63 25.13
N GLU A 198 -17.15 -26.24 25.11
CA GLU A 198 -18.30 -27.14 25.03
C GLU A 198 -19.02 -27.02 23.69
N GLN A 199 -19.26 -28.16 23.04
CA GLN A 199 -20.01 -28.23 21.79
C GLN A 199 -21.51 -28.09 22.06
N LEU A 200 -22.16 -27.16 21.36
CA LEU A 200 -23.60 -26.92 21.44
C LEU A 200 -24.32 -27.46 20.20
N THR A 201 -25.56 -27.90 20.41
CA THR A 201 -26.45 -28.32 19.32
C THR A 201 -27.21 -27.11 18.77
N GLU A 202 -27.61 -27.17 17.49
CA GLU A 202 -28.47 -26.13 16.89
C GLU A 202 -29.77 -25.93 17.68
N SER A 203 -30.37 -27.00 18.20
CA SER A 203 -31.58 -26.91 19.03
C SER A 203 -31.37 -26.06 20.28
N ALA A 204 -30.21 -26.18 20.94
CA ALA A 204 -29.88 -25.35 22.10
C ALA A 204 -29.69 -23.87 21.73
N LEU A 205 -29.16 -23.57 20.53
CA LEU A 205 -29.06 -22.20 20.04
C LEU A 205 -30.41 -21.59 19.66
N LEU A 206 -31.32 -22.41 19.13
CA LEU A 206 -32.70 -21.99 18.85
C LEU A 206 -33.46 -21.67 20.14
N GLU A 207 -33.26 -22.43 21.22
CA GLU A 207 -33.83 -22.10 22.54
C GLU A 207 -33.36 -20.72 23.05
N VAL A 208 -32.08 -20.37 22.82
CA VAL A 208 -31.55 -19.03 23.15
C VAL A 208 -32.23 -17.94 22.31
N LEU A 209 -32.50 -18.18 21.03
CA LEU A 209 -33.23 -17.22 20.19
C LEU A 209 -34.67 -16.98 20.67
N GLU A 210 -35.34 -18.05 21.12
CA GLU A 210 -36.68 -17.96 21.68
C GLU A 210 -36.71 -17.21 23.03
N GLU A 211 -35.63 -17.31 23.82
CA GLU A 211 -35.51 -16.62 25.11
C GLU A 211 -35.19 -15.12 24.97
N PHE A 212 -34.44 -14.72 23.93
CA PHE A 212 -33.98 -13.33 23.71
C PHE A 212 -34.48 -12.69 22.39
N PRO A 213 -35.81 -12.68 22.11
CA PRO A 213 -36.35 -12.22 20.83
C PRO A 213 -36.31 -10.70 20.64
N ALA A 214 -36.07 -9.93 21.70
CA ALA A 214 -35.92 -8.47 21.60
C ALA A 214 -34.49 -8.07 21.22
N GLU A 215 -33.51 -8.86 21.63
CA GLU A 215 -32.09 -8.57 21.48
C GLU A 215 -31.46 -9.27 20.27
N LEU A 216 -31.99 -10.44 19.88
CA LEU A 216 -31.52 -11.22 18.75
C LEU A 216 -32.59 -11.31 17.66
N ALA A 217 -32.13 -11.20 16.42
CA ALA A 217 -32.93 -11.44 15.23
C ALA A 217 -32.31 -12.59 14.44
N SER A 218 -33.15 -13.42 13.84
CA SER A 218 -32.73 -14.49 12.94
C SER A 218 -33.53 -14.43 11.65
N ASP A 219 -32.85 -14.68 10.54
CA ASP A 219 -33.43 -14.90 9.22
C ASP A 219 -32.68 -16.06 8.52
N GLU A 220 -32.96 -16.28 7.23
CA GLU A 220 -32.34 -17.35 6.43
C GLU A 220 -30.81 -17.24 6.36
N SER A 221 -30.26 -16.02 6.53
CA SER A 221 -28.82 -15.75 6.47
C SER A 221 -28.08 -16.01 7.77
N GLY A 222 -28.80 -16.07 8.90
CA GLY A 222 -28.23 -16.39 10.21
C GLY A 222 -28.81 -15.54 11.32
N VAL A 223 -28.02 -15.39 12.39
CA VAL A 223 -28.36 -14.67 13.61
C VAL A 223 -27.58 -13.38 13.71
N ARG A 224 -28.23 -12.31 14.18
CA ARG A 224 -27.62 -10.99 14.42
C ARG A 224 -28.22 -10.32 15.65
N PHE A 225 -27.55 -9.30 16.16
CA PHE A 225 -28.14 -8.44 17.19
C PHE A 225 -29.15 -7.48 16.55
N THR A 226 -30.29 -7.29 17.20
CA THR A 226 -31.28 -6.27 16.81
C THR A 226 -30.70 -4.87 16.99
N ASP A 227 -29.89 -4.69 18.05
CA ASP A 227 -29.12 -3.48 18.31
C ASP A 227 -27.65 -3.86 18.58
N GLU A 228 -26.77 -3.50 17.66
CA GLU A 228 -25.32 -3.77 17.75
C GLU A 228 -24.64 -3.14 18.97
N SER A 229 -25.29 -2.20 19.67
CA SER A 229 -24.76 -1.66 20.93
C SER A 229 -24.56 -2.75 21.99
N LEU A 230 -25.41 -3.79 21.98
CA LEU A 230 -25.26 -4.93 22.89
C LEU A 230 -24.00 -5.75 22.56
N ALA A 231 -23.73 -5.99 21.28
CA ALA A 231 -22.50 -6.68 20.87
C ALA A 231 -21.25 -5.90 21.30
N GLU A 232 -21.26 -4.58 21.14
CA GLU A 232 -20.17 -3.68 21.55
C GLU A 232 -19.96 -3.68 23.07
N GLU A 233 -21.04 -3.66 23.86
CA GLU A 233 -20.97 -3.80 25.32
C GLU A 233 -20.36 -5.14 25.73
N LEU A 234 -20.83 -6.24 25.15
CA LEU A 234 -20.34 -7.58 25.43
C LEU A 234 -18.86 -7.76 25.05
N ARG A 235 -18.43 -7.20 23.91
CA ARG A 235 -17.02 -7.23 23.47
C ARG A 235 -16.12 -6.41 24.40
N ARG A 236 -16.57 -5.24 24.87
CA ARG A 236 -15.81 -4.42 25.84
C ARG A 236 -15.60 -5.13 27.18
N ASN A 237 -16.57 -5.95 27.57
CA ASN A 237 -16.54 -6.71 28.83
C ASN A 237 -15.91 -8.10 28.69
N ALA A 238 -15.50 -8.51 27.48
CA ALA A 238 -14.82 -9.79 27.27
C ALA A 238 -13.34 -9.70 27.67
N GLY A 239 -12.80 -10.76 28.27
CA GLY A 239 -11.38 -10.84 28.59
C GLY A 239 -10.52 -10.89 27.33
N GLU A 240 -9.39 -10.20 27.31
CA GLU A 240 -8.50 -10.15 26.13
C GLU A 240 -8.07 -11.54 25.64
N ARG A 241 -7.79 -12.46 26.57
CA ARG A 241 -7.44 -13.85 26.26
C ARG A 241 -8.59 -14.63 25.62
N ASP A 242 -9.82 -14.40 26.05
CA ASP A 242 -10.99 -15.06 25.47
C ASP A 242 -11.19 -14.59 24.03
N VAL A 243 -11.05 -13.28 23.80
CA VAL A 243 -11.10 -12.69 22.46
C VAL A 243 -10.00 -13.28 21.57
N GLU A 244 -8.76 -13.33 22.04
CA GLU A 244 -7.63 -13.90 21.30
C GLU A 244 -7.87 -15.38 20.95
N ASN A 245 -8.23 -16.20 21.94
CA ASN A 245 -8.44 -17.63 21.77
C ASN A 245 -9.57 -17.95 20.80
N VAL A 246 -10.72 -17.27 20.93
CA VAL A 246 -11.85 -17.44 20.02
C VAL A 246 -11.44 -17.10 18.59
N ASN A 247 -10.79 -15.96 18.38
CA ASN A 247 -10.40 -15.54 17.04
C ASN A 247 -9.34 -16.47 16.43
N ARG A 248 -8.34 -16.91 17.21
CA ARG A 248 -7.32 -17.87 16.76
C ARG A 248 -7.95 -19.21 16.37
N HIS A 249 -8.88 -19.70 17.20
CA HIS A 249 -9.64 -20.91 16.93
C HIS A 249 -10.45 -20.78 15.64
N MET A 250 -11.19 -19.68 15.48
CA MET A 250 -11.99 -19.44 14.28
C MET A 250 -11.13 -19.39 13.02
N VAL A 251 -9.94 -18.78 13.03
CA VAL A 251 -9.05 -18.81 11.86
C VAL A 251 -8.67 -20.23 11.48
N GLN A 252 -8.24 -21.04 12.45
CA GLN A 252 -7.83 -22.42 12.20
C GLN A 252 -9.01 -23.23 11.65
N TRP A 253 -10.15 -23.19 12.35
CA TRP A 253 -11.34 -23.94 11.97
C TRP A 253 -11.87 -23.53 10.60
N LEU A 254 -12.01 -22.23 10.34
CA LEU A 254 -12.51 -21.71 9.04
C LEU A 254 -11.60 -22.11 7.88
N ARG A 255 -10.27 -22.15 8.08
CA ARG A 255 -9.34 -22.64 7.06
C ARG A 255 -9.52 -24.13 6.81
N ASP A 256 -9.67 -24.92 7.87
CA ASP A 256 -9.83 -26.38 7.78
C ASP A 256 -11.12 -26.78 7.03
N ILE A 257 -12.21 -26.03 7.24
CA ILE A 257 -13.49 -26.29 6.54
C ILE A 257 -13.63 -25.55 5.21
N SER A 258 -12.69 -24.65 4.87
CA SER A 258 -12.78 -23.83 3.65
C SER A 258 -12.94 -24.62 2.33
N PRO A 259 -12.43 -25.86 2.17
CA PRO A 259 -12.71 -26.66 0.98
C PRO A 259 -14.20 -26.96 0.75
N GLU A 260 -15.03 -26.91 1.81
CA GLU A 260 -16.48 -27.08 1.70
C GLU A 260 -17.15 -25.93 0.93
N PHE A 261 -16.54 -24.74 0.91
CA PHE A 261 -17.13 -23.51 0.37
C PHE A 261 -16.64 -23.13 -1.03
N GLN A 262 -15.96 -24.04 -1.73
CA GLN A 262 -15.47 -23.78 -3.08
C GLN A 262 -16.60 -23.33 -4.00
N HIS A 263 -16.34 -22.24 -4.73
CA HIS A 263 -17.25 -21.69 -5.73
C HIS A 263 -16.44 -20.90 -6.77
N PRO A 264 -16.76 -21.00 -8.08
CA PRO A 264 -16.06 -20.28 -9.15
C PRO A 264 -15.94 -18.77 -8.95
N GLU A 265 -17.00 -18.14 -8.45
CA GLU A 265 -17.02 -16.70 -8.13
C GLU A 265 -16.50 -16.37 -6.71
N GLY A 266 -15.88 -17.33 -6.02
CA GLY A 266 -15.35 -17.20 -4.67
C GLY A 266 -16.33 -17.57 -3.54
N TRP A 267 -15.79 -17.81 -2.34
CA TRP A 267 -16.53 -18.32 -1.17
C TRP A 267 -17.81 -17.54 -0.84
N SER A 268 -17.84 -16.22 -1.07
CA SER A 268 -19.02 -15.40 -0.79
C SER A 268 -20.28 -15.80 -1.56
N LYS A 269 -20.12 -16.53 -2.67
CA LYS A 269 -21.21 -17.01 -3.53
C LYS A 269 -21.67 -18.43 -3.22
N HIS A 270 -20.95 -19.17 -2.38
CA HIS A 270 -21.30 -20.55 -2.02
C HIS A 270 -22.57 -20.63 -1.14
N GLY A 271 -22.88 -19.58 -0.38
CA GLY A 271 -24.01 -19.52 0.55
C GLY A 271 -23.67 -18.68 1.79
N HIS A 272 -24.53 -18.70 2.80
CA HIS A 272 -24.35 -17.88 4.00
C HIS A 272 -23.10 -18.25 4.81
N GLU A 273 -22.74 -19.54 4.87
CA GLU A 273 -21.50 -20.01 5.50
C GLU A 273 -20.26 -19.52 4.75
N GLY A 274 -20.22 -19.68 3.41
CA GLY A 274 -19.13 -19.17 2.58
C GLY A 274 -19.00 -17.64 2.65
N ALA A 275 -20.12 -16.91 2.70
CA ALA A 275 -20.13 -15.45 2.90
C ALA A 275 -19.58 -15.04 4.27
N TYR A 276 -19.87 -15.80 5.33
CA TYR A 276 -19.26 -15.59 6.64
C TYR A 276 -17.74 -15.77 6.57
N VAL A 277 -17.26 -16.83 5.92
CA VAL A 277 -15.83 -17.12 5.79
C VAL A 277 -15.12 -16.03 5.00
N ALA A 278 -15.63 -15.70 3.81
CA ALA A 278 -15.08 -14.66 2.94
C ALA A 278 -14.98 -13.29 3.64
N THR A 279 -15.99 -12.96 4.46
CA THR A 279 -16.07 -11.68 5.19
C THR A 279 -15.23 -11.67 6.46
N GLY A 280 -15.20 -12.78 7.19
CA GLY A 280 -14.71 -12.84 8.56
C GLY A 280 -13.28 -13.32 8.72
N LEU A 281 -12.78 -14.18 7.81
CA LEU A 281 -11.50 -14.90 8.01
C LEU A 281 -10.32 -13.94 8.26
N ALA A 282 -10.15 -12.94 7.40
CA ALA A 282 -9.06 -11.97 7.51
C ALA A 282 -9.15 -11.16 8.80
N MET A 283 -10.36 -10.76 9.21
CA MET A 283 -10.56 -9.97 10.42
C MET A 283 -10.38 -10.80 11.70
N HIS A 284 -10.82 -12.07 11.70
CA HIS A 284 -10.50 -13.01 12.77
C HIS A 284 -8.98 -13.18 12.92
N ALA A 285 -8.24 -13.28 11.80
CA ALA A 285 -6.78 -13.38 11.82
C ALA A 285 -6.10 -12.10 12.34
N ALA A 286 -6.58 -10.92 11.92
CA ALA A 286 -6.13 -9.64 12.45
C ALA A 286 -6.36 -9.53 13.96
N ARG A 287 -7.54 -9.94 14.44
CA ARG A 287 -7.91 -9.90 15.86
C ARG A 287 -7.17 -10.93 16.71
N ALA A 288 -6.90 -12.12 16.18
CA ALA A 288 -6.18 -13.19 16.86
C ALA A 288 -4.72 -12.84 17.18
N GLY A 289 -4.12 -11.94 16.41
CA GLY A 289 -2.76 -11.44 16.66
C GLY A 289 -2.71 -10.06 17.31
N TYR A 290 -3.86 -9.47 17.64
CA TYR A 290 -3.94 -8.15 18.25
C TYR A 290 -3.66 -8.22 19.75
N TYR A 291 -2.50 -7.72 20.19
CA TYR A 291 -2.14 -7.64 21.61
C TYR A 291 -1.87 -6.19 22.02
N GLN A 292 -2.65 -5.65 22.97
CA GLN A 292 -2.37 -4.33 23.55
C GLN A 292 -1.17 -4.45 24.50
N GLY A 293 0.01 -4.00 24.08
CA GLY A 293 1.21 -4.00 24.94
C GLY A 293 2.52 -4.37 24.25
N ILE A 294 2.53 -4.49 22.93
CA ILE A 294 3.75 -4.75 22.18
C ILE A 294 4.62 -3.47 22.10
N PRO A 295 5.94 -3.55 22.38
CA PRO A 295 6.89 -2.45 22.18
C PRO A 295 6.94 -1.95 20.72
N ALA A 296 7.30 -0.68 20.52
CA ALA A 296 7.35 -0.04 19.20
C ALA A 296 8.38 -0.65 18.22
N ASP A 297 9.31 -1.46 18.73
CA ASP A 297 10.39 -2.15 18.02
C ASP A 297 10.11 -3.63 17.73
N TYR A 298 8.86 -4.11 17.91
CA TYR A 298 8.50 -5.48 17.59
C TYR A 298 8.28 -5.67 16.09
N GLU A 299 9.29 -6.24 15.42
CA GLU A 299 9.23 -6.71 14.02
C GLU A 299 8.44 -8.02 13.89
N GLY A 300 7.19 -8.02 14.34
CA GLY A 300 6.30 -9.14 14.13
C GLY A 300 4.86 -8.65 13.93
N PRO A 301 4.21 -8.94 12.79
CA PRO A 301 2.77 -9.02 12.83
C PRO A 301 2.43 -10.26 13.64
N ALA A 302 1.39 -10.18 14.47
CA ALA A 302 0.29 -11.13 14.41
C ALA A 302 0.55 -12.38 13.52
N ARG A 303 1.26 -13.41 14.03
CA ARG A 303 1.66 -14.61 13.24
C ARG A 303 0.49 -15.18 12.43
N VAL A 304 -0.71 -15.18 13.02
CA VAL A 304 -1.93 -15.69 12.40
C VAL A 304 -2.32 -14.92 11.14
N PHE A 305 -2.25 -13.58 11.17
CA PHE A 305 -2.53 -12.76 9.99
C PHE A 305 -1.41 -12.87 8.95
N GLY A 306 -0.15 -12.83 9.39
CA GLY A 306 1.00 -13.03 8.51
C GLY A 306 0.96 -14.38 7.76
N ASP A 307 0.65 -15.46 8.47
CA ASP A 307 0.49 -16.81 7.89
C ASP A 307 -0.67 -16.85 6.88
N LEU A 308 -1.76 -16.12 7.13
CA LEU A 308 -2.87 -16.02 6.19
C LEU A 308 -2.47 -15.25 4.93
N LEU A 309 -1.67 -14.18 5.03
CA LEU A 309 -1.21 -13.40 3.87
C LEU A 309 -0.34 -14.21 2.89
N GLN A 310 0.22 -15.33 3.35
CA GLN A 310 1.02 -16.27 2.55
C GLN A 310 0.18 -17.44 2.01
N ASP A 311 -1.11 -17.53 2.37
CA ASP A 311 -2.03 -18.56 1.88
C ASP A 311 -2.77 -18.06 0.63
N GLY A 312 -2.18 -18.31 -0.54
CA GLY A 312 -2.73 -17.86 -1.82
C GLY A 312 -4.10 -18.47 -2.14
N GLN A 313 -4.41 -19.68 -1.64
CA GLN A 313 -5.72 -20.31 -1.85
C GLN A 313 -6.82 -19.58 -1.06
N ALA A 314 -6.53 -19.26 0.21
CA ALA A 314 -7.48 -18.55 1.05
C ALA A 314 -7.66 -17.08 0.61
N ILE A 315 -6.56 -16.37 0.36
CA ILE A 315 -6.60 -14.94 0.04
C ILE A 315 -7.29 -14.67 -1.31
N ALA A 316 -7.18 -15.57 -2.28
CA ALA A 316 -7.91 -15.46 -3.55
C ALA A 316 -9.45 -15.46 -3.36
N ASN A 317 -9.96 -15.86 -2.19
CA ASN A 317 -11.38 -15.86 -1.84
C ASN A 317 -11.80 -14.72 -0.90
N VAL A 318 -10.86 -13.87 -0.48
CA VAL A 318 -11.13 -12.68 0.34
C VAL A 318 -11.08 -11.46 -0.57
N SER A 319 -12.10 -10.60 -0.53
CA SER A 319 -12.11 -9.37 -1.36
C SER A 319 -10.98 -8.41 -0.95
N GLN A 320 -10.49 -7.61 -1.90
CA GLN A 320 -9.45 -6.60 -1.66
C GLN A 320 -9.79 -5.67 -0.47
N LEU A 321 -11.01 -5.13 -0.40
CA LEU A 321 -11.43 -4.22 0.67
C LEU A 321 -11.38 -4.87 2.05
N LEU A 322 -11.87 -6.11 2.16
CA LEU A 322 -11.83 -6.87 3.41
C LEU A 322 -10.40 -7.17 3.86
N LEU A 323 -9.52 -7.47 2.90
CA LEU A 323 -8.11 -7.70 3.18
C LEU A 323 -7.41 -6.42 3.68
N LEU A 324 -7.67 -5.28 3.03
CA LEU A 324 -7.12 -3.98 3.42
C LEU A 324 -7.62 -3.52 4.80
N ASP A 325 -8.90 -3.72 5.08
CA ASP A 325 -9.50 -3.39 6.39
C ASP A 325 -8.88 -4.23 7.51
N ALA A 326 -8.75 -5.55 7.30
CA ALA A 326 -8.09 -6.44 8.24
C ALA A 326 -6.60 -6.10 8.42
N ALA A 327 -5.90 -5.75 7.33
CA ALA A 327 -4.51 -5.36 7.35
C ALA A 327 -4.28 -4.08 8.17
N ALA A 328 -5.14 -3.07 8.01
CA ALA A 328 -5.09 -1.85 8.81
C ALA A 328 -5.39 -2.09 10.30
N CYS A 329 -6.14 -3.15 10.63
CA CYS A 329 -6.38 -3.57 12.01
C CYS A 329 -5.20 -4.35 12.62
N ALA A 330 -4.54 -5.19 11.82
CA ALA A 330 -3.46 -6.06 12.26
C ALA A 330 -2.12 -5.31 12.42
N SER A 331 -1.90 -4.27 11.60
CA SER A 331 -0.63 -3.55 11.55
C SER A 331 -0.67 -2.26 12.36
N PHE A 332 0.21 -2.16 13.36
CA PHE A 332 0.52 -0.92 14.09
C PHE A 332 1.65 -0.10 13.44
N GLY A 333 1.96 -0.40 12.18
CA GLY A 333 3.04 0.19 11.39
C GLY A 333 2.81 -0.05 9.91
N THR A 334 3.85 -0.40 9.17
CA THR A 334 3.78 -0.74 7.75
C THR A 334 3.49 -2.23 7.52
N LEU A 335 2.84 -2.56 6.40
CA LEU A 335 2.69 -3.95 5.96
C LEU A 335 4.01 -4.50 5.40
N PRO A 336 4.29 -5.81 5.53
CA PRO A 336 5.34 -6.45 4.76
C PRO A 336 5.08 -6.30 3.26
N GLY A 337 6.06 -5.83 2.50
CA GLY A 337 5.86 -5.48 1.08
C GLY A 337 5.67 -6.67 0.14
N ASN A 338 6.20 -7.84 0.48
CA ASN A 338 5.98 -9.09 -0.25
C ASN A 338 4.79 -9.87 0.33
N SER A 339 3.63 -9.21 0.39
CA SER A 339 2.41 -9.80 0.90
C SER A 339 1.20 -9.39 0.08
N ALA A 340 0.17 -10.23 0.05
CA ALA A 340 -1.06 -9.92 -0.68
C ALA A 340 -1.77 -8.64 -0.17
N ALA A 341 -1.56 -8.25 1.09
CA ALA A 341 -2.09 -7.00 1.62
C ALA A 341 -1.31 -5.77 1.10
N ALA A 342 0.01 -5.91 0.88
CA ALA A 342 0.79 -4.87 0.22
C ALA A 342 0.39 -4.75 -1.25
N ASP A 343 0.26 -5.88 -1.96
CA ASP A 343 -0.25 -5.91 -3.34
C ASP A 343 -1.61 -5.20 -3.43
N ALA A 344 -2.53 -5.51 -2.50
CA ALA A 344 -3.84 -4.86 -2.42
C ALA A 344 -3.73 -3.33 -2.21
N SER A 345 -2.77 -2.88 -1.39
CA SER A 345 -2.60 -1.47 -1.02
C SER A 345 -2.02 -0.66 -2.18
N TYR A 346 -1.04 -1.21 -2.88
CA TYR A 346 -0.47 -0.55 -4.05
C TYR A 346 -1.45 -0.55 -5.23
N LEU A 347 -2.16 -1.65 -5.50
CA LEU A 347 -3.23 -1.67 -6.51
C LEU A 347 -4.34 -0.65 -6.19
N TRP A 348 -4.72 -0.53 -4.91
CA TRP A 348 -5.67 0.50 -4.45
C TRP A 348 -5.20 1.93 -4.75
N LEU A 349 -3.91 2.22 -4.59
CA LEU A 349 -3.33 3.54 -4.90
C LEU A 349 -3.51 3.90 -6.37
N TYR A 350 -3.40 2.89 -7.25
CA TYR A 350 -3.57 3.02 -8.68
C TYR A 350 -5.03 2.98 -9.15
N GLY A 351 -6.01 2.87 -8.25
CA GLY A 351 -7.44 2.78 -8.63
C GLY A 351 -7.87 1.39 -9.11
N MET A 352 -7.00 0.38 -8.99
CA MET A 352 -7.32 -1.00 -9.31
C MET A 352 -8.18 -1.60 -8.19
N ILE A 353 -9.50 -1.53 -8.38
CA ILE A 353 -10.54 -1.97 -7.45
C ILE A 353 -11.50 -2.92 -8.20
N PRO A 354 -11.12 -4.19 -8.41
CA PRO A 354 -11.93 -5.14 -9.16
C PRO A 354 -13.30 -5.37 -8.50
N ALA A 355 -14.37 -5.34 -9.30
CA ALA A 355 -15.73 -5.58 -8.82
C ALA A 355 -16.02 -7.09 -8.61
N ALA A 356 -15.32 -7.95 -9.35
CA ALA A 356 -15.48 -9.40 -9.29
C ALA A 356 -14.31 -10.09 -8.56
N GLN A 357 -14.62 -11.14 -7.79
CA GLN A 357 -13.61 -11.88 -7.03
C GLN A 357 -12.58 -12.57 -7.94
N GLY A 358 -13.00 -13.11 -9.10
CA GLY A 358 -12.11 -13.74 -10.06
C GLY A 358 -11.07 -12.77 -10.65
N GLU A 359 -11.49 -11.53 -10.94
CA GLU A 359 -10.58 -10.49 -11.42
C GLU A 359 -9.59 -10.06 -10.32
N TRP A 360 -10.05 -9.91 -9.08
CA TRP A 360 -9.15 -9.68 -7.95
C TRP A 360 -8.11 -10.81 -7.79
N ALA A 361 -8.52 -12.07 -7.89
CA ALA A 361 -7.60 -13.19 -7.86
C ALA A 361 -6.61 -13.18 -9.04
N ALA A 362 -7.05 -12.74 -10.23
CA ALA A 362 -6.17 -12.58 -11.40
C ALA A 362 -5.11 -11.50 -11.19
N TRP A 363 -5.47 -10.37 -10.55
CA TRP A 363 -4.51 -9.34 -10.16
C TRP A 363 -3.50 -9.82 -9.12
N LEU A 364 -3.94 -10.56 -8.09
CA LEU A 364 -3.01 -11.19 -7.14
C LEU A 364 -2.06 -12.17 -7.83
N HIS A 365 -2.57 -12.95 -8.79
CA HIS A 365 -1.75 -13.87 -9.58
C HIS A 365 -0.69 -13.10 -10.39
N LEU A 366 -1.05 -11.99 -11.02
CA LEU A 366 -0.11 -11.12 -11.74
C LEU A 366 0.96 -10.53 -10.81
N MET A 367 0.56 -9.96 -9.67
CA MET A 367 1.50 -9.38 -8.69
C MET A 367 2.49 -10.43 -8.19
N ALA A 368 2.02 -11.64 -7.88
CA ALA A 368 2.85 -12.76 -7.48
C ALA A 368 3.82 -13.20 -8.59
N THR A 369 3.35 -13.27 -9.84
CA THR A 369 4.19 -13.60 -11.00
C THR A 369 5.27 -12.55 -11.22
N ALA A 370 4.93 -11.26 -11.11
CA ALA A 370 5.86 -10.15 -11.33
C ALA A 370 7.00 -10.12 -10.31
N ARG A 371 6.75 -10.55 -9.06
CA ARG A 371 7.78 -10.68 -8.02
C ARG A 371 8.50 -12.03 -8.01
N GLY A 372 8.19 -12.93 -8.95
CA GLY A 372 8.80 -14.26 -9.07
C GLY A 372 8.33 -15.28 -8.03
N ASP A 373 7.16 -15.07 -7.42
CA ASP A 373 6.57 -15.97 -6.43
C ASP A 373 5.65 -17.01 -7.08
N ASP A 374 6.27 -17.97 -7.78
CA ASP A 374 5.58 -19.02 -8.52
C ASP A 374 4.70 -19.90 -7.61
N ALA A 375 5.12 -20.10 -6.36
CA ALA A 375 4.40 -20.91 -5.38
C ALA A 375 3.09 -20.23 -4.99
N PHE A 376 3.12 -18.94 -4.67
CA PHE A 376 1.93 -18.17 -4.34
C PHE A 376 1.01 -17.99 -5.55
N ALA A 377 1.57 -17.69 -6.74
CA ALA A 377 0.80 -17.61 -7.98
C ALA A 377 0.07 -18.93 -8.30
N SER A 378 0.76 -20.06 -8.14
CA SER A 378 0.17 -21.40 -8.33
C SER A 378 -0.92 -21.70 -7.30
N ALA A 379 -0.74 -21.27 -6.04
CA ALA A 379 -1.75 -21.43 -5.00
C ALA A 379 -3.02 -20.62 -5.32
N ILE A 380 -2.89 -19.38 -5.80
CA ILE A 380 -4.03 -18.57 -6.27
C ILE A 380 -4.75 -19.25 -7.42
N ALA A 381 -4.00 -19.74 -8.42
CA ALA A 381 -4.57 -20.43 -9.57
C ALA A 381 -5.30 -21.75 -9.21
N ALA A 382 -5.00 -22.32 -8.04
CA ALA A 382 -5.61 -23.54 -7.49
C ALA A 382 -6.68 -23.26 -6.41
N SER A 383 -7.03 -22.00 -6.17
CA SER A 383 -7.97 -21.58 -5.11
C SER A 383 -9.43 -22.03 -5.31
N GLY A 384 -9.78 -22.51 -6.51
CA GLY A 384 -11.15 -22.84 -6.90
C GLY A 384 -11.96 -21.65 -7.40
N VAL A 385 -11.36 -20.45 -7.43
CA VAL A 385 -11.93 -19.27 -8.10
C VAL A 385 -11.59 -19.33 -9.59
N ASP A 386 -12.56 -19.03 -10.45
CA ASP A 386 -12.35 -18.90 -11.88
C ASP A 386 -11.68 -17.54 -12.17
N LEU A 387 -10.41 -17.61 -12.55
CA LEU A 387 -9.66 -16.44 -12.97
C LEU A 387 -10.03 -16.14 -14.44
N PRO A 388 -10.52 -14.93 -14.77
CA PRO A 388 -10.85 -14.55 -16.15
C PRO A 388 -9.62 -14.54 -17.05
N TRP A 389 -8.43 -14.39 -16.47
CA TRP A 389 -7.15 -14.49 -17.15
C TRP A 389 -6.05 -14.85 -16.15
N LYS A 390 -4.95 -15.40 -16.63
CA LYS A 390 -3.74 -15.72 -15.84
C LYS A 390 -2.52 -15.08 -16.47
N ALA A 391 -1.63 -14.52 -15.65
CA ALA A 391 -0.35 -14.03 -16.14
C ALA A 391 0.46 -15.19 -16.74
N LYS A 392 1.00 -14.98 -17.95
CA LYS A 392 1.84 -15.96 -18.65
C LYS A 392 3.32 -15.65 -18.45
N TRP A 393 3.67 -14.38 -18.54
CA TRP A 393 5.00 -13.84 -18.28
C TRP A 393 4.89 -12.35 -17.98
N THR A 394 5.91 -11.78 -17.32
CA THR A 394 5.92 -10.37 -16.91
C THR A 394 7.29 -9.75 -17.18
N GLN A 395 7.31 -8.63 -17.90
CA GLN A 395 8.43 -7.69 -18.00
C GLN A 395 7.95 -6.35 -17.44
N TRP A 396 7.41 -6.42 -16.22
CA TRP A 396 6.61 -5.39 -15.61
C TRP A 396 7.04 -5.17 -14.17
N ARG A 397 7.25 -3.91 -13.79
CA ARG A 397 7.43 -3.45 -12.42
C ARG A 397 6.04 -3.35 -11.77
N PRO A 398 5.72 -4.20 -10.77
CA PRO A 398 4.49 -4.03 -10.04
C PRO A 398 4.53 -2.73 -9.21
N PRO A 399 3.39 -2.05 -8.98
CA PRO A 399 3.30 -0.95 -8.04
C PRO A 399 3.92 -1.30 -6.67
N GLY A 400 4.71 -0.38 -6.10
CA GLY A 400 5.43 -0.57 -4.85
C GLY A 400 6.78 -1.29 -4.97
N ALA A 401 7.17 -1.70 -6.18
CA ALA A 401 8.39 -2.45 -6.40
C ALA A 401 9.65 -1.58 -6.40
N TYR A 402 10.30 -1.47 -5.24
CA TYR A 402 11.46 -0.59 -5.02
C TYR A 402 12.77 -1.37 -4.92
N HIS A 403 13.13 -2.05 -6.01
CA HIS A 403 14.34 -2.87 -6.08
C HIS A 403 15.02 -2.71 -7.44
N HIS A 404 16.36 -2.70 -7.47
CA HIS A 404 17.15 -2.42 -8.68
C HIS A 404 16.81 -3.33 -9.86
N ARG A 405 16.45 -4.59 -9.62
CA ARG A 405 16.00 -5.53 -10.67
C ARG A 405 14.81 -5.03 -11.49
N TYR A 406 13.96 -4.18 -10.90
CA TYR A 406 12.81 -3.61 -11.60
C TYR A 406 13.16 -2.37 -12.44
N LEU A 407 14.37 -1.83 -12.36
CA LEU A 407 14.82 -0.69 -13.19
C LEU A 407 14.92 -1.02 -14.68
N SER A 408 14.99 -2.32 -15.02
CA SER A 408 15.01 -2.77 -16.41
C SER A 408 13.66 -2.63 -17.10
N PHE A 409 12.57 -2.45 -16.35
CA PHE A 409 11.22 -2.30 -16.88
C PHE A 409 10.90 -0.82 -17.05
N ARG A 410 10.59 -0.42 -18.29
CA ARG A 410 10.32 0.96 -18.69
C ARG A 410 8.85 1.14 -19.03
N ALA A 411 8.31 2.34 -18.84
CA ALA A 411 6.95 2.65 -19.25
C ALA A 411 6.76 2.32 -20.74
N CYS A 412 5.77 1.49 -21.07
CA CYS A 412 5.48 1.11 -22.45
C CYS A 412 4.24 1.89 -22.89
N ASP A 413 4.42 2.80 -23.84
CA ASP A 413 3.38 3.72 -24.31
C ASP A 413 2.49 3.07 -25.36
N GLY A 414 3.02 2.05 -26.05
CA GLY A 414 2.37 1.44 -27.18
C GLY A 414 2.94 0.08 -27.55
N MET A 415 2.14 -0.73 -28.24
CA MET A 415 2.56 -2.04 -28.73
C MET A 415 1.99 -2.28 -30.12
N THR A 416 2.82 -2.86 -31.00
CA THR A 416 2.44 -3.19 -32.38
C THR A 416 2.85 -4.62 -32.71
N GLU A 417 1.97 -5.36 -33.38
CA GLU A 417 2.28 -6.71 -33.87
C GLU A 417 3.20 -6.63 -35.10
N VAL A 418 4.29 -7.40 -35.08
CA VAL A 418 5.26 -7.51 -36.17
C VAL A 418 5.73 -8.95 -36.32
N GLN A 419 6.47 -9.26 -37.38
CA GLN A 419 7.22 -10.51 -37.51
C GLN A 419 8.72 -10.25 -37.42
N TRP A 420 9.39 -11.02 -36.57
CA TRP A 420 10.85 -11.06 -36.47
C TRP A 420 11.38 -12.40 -36.98
N GLN A 421 12.16 -12.36 -38.07
CA GLN A 421 12.70 -13.52 -38.76
C GLN A 421 11.61 -14.54 -39.15
N GLY A 422 10.47 -14.01 -39.63
CA GLY A 422 9.30 -14.79 -40.04
C GLY A 422 8.52 -15.44 -38.88
N ARG A 423 8.65 -14.91 -37.65
CA ARG A 423 7.94 -15.38 -36.46
C ARG A 423 7.19 -14.22 -35.78
N PRO A 424 6.01 -14.46 -35.18
CA PRO A 424 5.30 -13.42 -34.44
C PRO A 424 6.15 -12.79 -33.34
N ALA A 425 6.14 -11.47 -33.28
CA ALA A 425 6.85 -10.64 -32.33
C ALA A 425 6.01 -9.40 -31.97
N ILE A 426 6.35 -8.75 -30.88
CA ILE A 426 5.72 -7.51 -30.43
C ILE A 426 6.77 -6.42 -30.42
N ALA A 427 6.51 -5.32 -31.12
CA ALA A 427 7.25 -4.09 -30.95
C ALA A 427 6.68 -3.35 -29.74
N GLY A 428 7.48 -3.19 -28.67
CA GLY A 428 7.18 -2.29 -27.56
C GLY A 428 7.72 -0.90 -27.87
N LEU A 429 6.90 0.13 -27.66
CA LEU A 429 7.17 1.51 -28.04
C LEU A 429 7.32 2.38 -26.79
N TYR A 430 8.36 3.22 -26.79
CA TYR A 430 8.78 4.03 -25.64
C TYR A 430 9.03 5.47 -26.10
N ASP A 431 8.04 6.34 -25.92
CA ASP A 431 8.04 7.74 -26.38
C ASP A 431 9.09 8.56 -25.62
N ALA A 432 9.16 8.41 -24.29
CA ALA A 432 10.07 9.18 -23.45
C ALA A 432 11.57 8.99 -23.78
N ASP A 433 11.93 7.81 -24.30
CA ASP A 433 13.31 7.44 -24.64
C ASP A 433 13.58 7.45 -26.16
N GLU A 434 12.56 7.75 -26.98
CA GLU A 434 12.59 7.60 -28.44
C GLU A 434 13.18 6.24 -28.84
N SER A 435 12.60 5.16 -28.31
CA SER A 435 13.16 3.81 -28.47
C SER A 435 12.12 2.72 -28.72
N THR A 436 12.58 1.60 -29.28
CA THR A 436 11.77 0.41 -29.56
C THR A 436 12.50 -0.87 -29.15
N THR A 437 11.75 -1.86 -28.67
CA THR A 437 12.25 -3.23 -28.40
C THR A 437 11.34 -4.28 -29.03
N LEU A 438 11.89 -5.45 -29.38
CA LEU A 438 11.12 -6.58 -29.90
C LEU A 438 11.03 -7.72 -28.89
N TRP A 439 9.82 -8.24 -28.67
CA TRP A 439 9.54 -9.27 -27.68
C TRP A 439 8.88 -10.50 -28.29
N ASP A 440 9.22 -11.68 -27.76
CA ASP A 440 8.51 -12.91 -28.06
C ASP A 440 7.16 -12.91 -27.32
N PRO A 441 6.02 -12.97 -28.03
CA PRO A 441 4.70 -12.84 -27.41
C PRO A 441 4.35 -13.97 -26.46
N LEU A 442 4.93 -15.15 -26.64
CA LEU A 442 4.59 -16.34 -25.85
C LEU A 442 5.46 -16.49 -24.60
N THR A 443 6.68 -15.97 -24.62
CA THR A 443 7.68 -16.16 -23.57
C THR A 443 8.11 -14.87 -22.87
N GLY A 444 7.82 -13.70 -23.45
CA GLY A 444 8.27 -12.42 -22.93
C GLY A 444 9.79 -12.22 -23.03
N ARG A 445 10.47 -12.98 -23.88
CA ARG A 445 11.92 -12.86 -24.08
C ARG A 445 12.21 -11.74 -25.07
N LEU A 446 13.17 -10.87 -24.73
CA LEU A 446 13.69 -9.87 -25.66
C LEU A 446 14.34 -10.57 -26.89
N LEU A 447 13.87 -10.23 -28.07
CA LEU A 447 14.34 -10.75 -29.37
C LEU A 447 15.36 -9.81 -30.01
N ALA A 448 15.12 -8.49 -29.93
CA ALA A 448 16.00 -7.46 -30.47
C ALA A 448 15.76 -6.10 -29.77
N GLY A 449 16.66 -5.15 -30.02
CA GLY A 449 16.68 -3.84 -29.35
C GLY A 449 17.36 -3.86 -27.97
N PRO A 450 17.26 -2.77 -27.19
CA PRO A 450 16.59 -1.51 -27.55
C PRO A 450 17.31 -0.78 -28.70
N TRP A 451 16.53 -0.27 -29.64
CA TRP A 451 17.00 0.62 -30.70
C TRP A 451 16.56 2.04 -30.35
N TYR A 452 17.45 3.02 -30.54
CA TYR A 452 17.22 4.42 -30.19
C TYR A 452 17.27 5.30 -31.44
N GLY A 453 16.51 6.38 -31.43
CA GLY A 453 16.43 7.35 -32.53
C GLY A 453 15.08 7.26 -33.26
N GLU A 454 15.07 7.62 -34.55
CA GLU A 454 13.83 7.64 -35.36
C GLU A 454 13.71 6.40 -36.27
N ASP A 455 14.85 5.81 -36.65
CA ASP A 455 14.95 4.76 -37.66
C ASP A 455 15.27 3.39 -37.04
N ILE A 456 14.72 2.33 -37.65
CA ILE A 456 15.13 0.96 -37.37
C ILE A 456 16.51 0.72 -38.00
N PRO A 457 17.50 0.14 -37.28
CA PRO A 457 18.84 -0.06 -37.83
C PRO A 457 18.82 -0.86 -39.14
N GLU A 458 19.54 -0.39 -40.16
CA GLU A 458 19.55 -0.98 -41.51
C GLU A 458 19.87 -2.49 -41.52
N GLU A 459 20.71 -2.94 -40.59
CA GLU A 459 21.10 -4.35 -40.44
C GLU A 459 19.97 -5.26 -39.97
N HIS A 460 18.89 -4.71 -39.42
CA HIS A 460 17.73 -5.44 -38.90
C HIS A 460 16.50 -5.35 -39.81
N LEU A 461 16.46 -4.43 -40.78
CA LEU A 461 15.34 -4.28 -41.72
C LEU A 461 14.99 -5.59 -42.47
N PRO A 462 15.94 -6.43 -42.93
CA PRO A 462 15.60 -7.68 -43.63
C PRO A 462 14.92 -8.73 -42.75
N ASP A 463 15.07 -8.60 -41.42
CA ASP A 463 14.55 -9.53 -40.44
C ASP A 463 13.18 -9.09 -39.88
N LEU A 464 12.72 -7.88 -40.20
CA LEU A 464 11.50 -7.28 -39.66
C LEU A 464 10.44 -7.09 -40.75
N SER A 465 9.22 -7.60 -40.53
CA SER A 465 8.10 -7.42 -41.47
C SER A 465 6.77 -7.23 -40.74
N TRP A 466 5.76 -6.75 -41.46
CA TRP A 466 4.39 -6.72 -40.97
C TRP A 466 3.79 -8.14 -40.88
N PRO A 467 2.74 -8.35 -40.07
CA PRO A 467 2.07 -9.65 -39.97
C PRO A 467 1.26 -10.01 -41.22
N ASP A 468 0.81 -9.02 -42.01
CA ASP A 468 0.07 -9.24 -43.26
C ASP A 468 1.02 -9.54 -44.43
N GLU A 469 0.76 -10.63 -45.17
CA GLU A 469 1.57 -11.07 -46.31
C GLU A 469 1.39 -10.17 -47.55
N GLU A 470 0.40 -9.27 -47.57
CA GLU A 470 0.16 -8.34 -48.69
C GLU A 470 1.05 -7.08 -48.67
N GLU A 471 1.71 -6.78 -47.55
CA GLU A 471 2.66 -5.65 -47.43
C GLU A 471 4.11 -6.11 -47.68
N ASP A 472 4.61 -5.88 -48.90
CA ASP A 472 5.93 -6.32 -49.36
C ASP A 472 7.13 -5.68 -48.60
N SER A 473 6.91 -4.66 -47.78
CA SER A 473 7.96 -3.96 -47.01
C SER A 473 7.57 -3.80 -45.54
N GLY A 474 8.41 -4.31 -44.64
CA GLY A 474 8.28 -4.10 -43.20
C GLY A 474 8.52 -2.64 -42.77
N PRO A 475 8.30 -2.34 -41.48
CA PRO A 475 8.54 -1.01 -40.93
C PRO A 475 10.01 -0.62 -41.04
N THR A 476 10.25 0.66 -41.30
CA THR A 476 11.59 1.26 -41.39
C THR A 476 11.82 2.32 -40.32
N THR A 477 10.76 2.90 -39.76
CA THR A 477 10.82 3.95 -38.73
C THR A 477 9.98 3.58 -37.51
N PHE A 478 10.22 4.25 -36.39
CA PHE A 478 9.38 4.10 -35.20
C PHE A 478 8.00 4.74 -35.38
N ASP A 479 7.89 5.84 -36.12
CA ASP A 479 6.61 6.47 -36.46
C ASP A 479 5.66 5.49 -37.16
N GLU A 480 6.16 4.68 -38.11
CA GLU A 480 5.36 3.64 -38.78
C GLU A 480 4.82 2.61 -37.77
N LEU A 481 5.59 2.27 -36.74
CA LEU A 481 5.14 1.36 -35.67
C LEU A 481 4.07 2.01 -34.78
N PHE A 482 4.23 3.29 -34.43
CA PHE A 482 3.24 4.06 -33.66
C PHE A 482 1.92 4.23 -34.44
N GLU A 483 2.00 4.53 -35.74
CA GLU A 483 0.81 4.64 -36.60
C GLU A 483 0.06 3.31 -36.74
N ALA A 484 0.77 2.18 -36.64
CA ALA A 484 0.21 0.83 -36.72
C ALA A 484 -0.31 0.27 -35.37
N MET A 485 -0.27 1.05 -34.28
CA MET A 485 -0.83 0.62 -33.01
C MET A 485 -2.34 0.31 -33.11
N PRO A 486 -2.87 -0.61 -32.29
CA PRO A 486 -4.30 -0.85 -32.21
C PRO A 486 -5.10 0.41 -31.85
N ASP A 487 -6.19 0.67 -32.58
CA ASP A 487 -7.18 1.72 -32.26
C ASP A 487 -8.16 1.22 -31.16
N GLU A 488 -7.60 0.74 -30.05
CA GLU A 488 -8.33 0.29 -28.87
C GLU A 488 -8.01 1.22 -27.69
N PRO A 489 -8.97 1.52 -26.80
CA PRO A 489 -8.68 2.31 -25.61
C PRO A 489 -7.74 1.55 -24.67
N ALA A 490 -6.99 2.32 -23.88
CA ALA A 490 -6.22 1.80 -22.77
C ALA A 490 -7.10 0.98 -21.81
N VAL A 491 -6.54 -0.08 -21.23
CA VAL A 491 -7.29 -0.90 -20.25
C VAL A 491 -7.48 -0.14 -18.94
N HIS A 492 -6.50 0.67 -18.54
CA HIS A 492 -6.58 1.47 -17.33
C HIS A 492 -5.58 2.63 -17.35
N ASP A 493 -6.02 3.86 -17.55
CA ASP A 493 -5.17 5.05 -17.76
C ASP A 493 -4.04 5.25 -16.74
N LEU A 494 -4.22 4.86 -15.47
CA LEU A 494 -3.19 5.06 -14.45
C LEU A 494 -2.12 3.96 -14.39
N LEU A 495 -2.37 2.77 -14.95
CA LEU A 495 -1.50 1.60 -14.75
C LEU A 495 -1.21 0.86 -16.05
N LEU A 496 -2.22 0.72 -16.91
CA LEU A 496 -2.21 0.04 -18.20
C LEU A 496 -2.62 1.03 -19.29
N ALA A 497 -1.82 2.07 -19.46
CA ALA A 497 -2.11 3.22 -20.34
C ALA A 497 -1.92 2.91 -21.84
N ALA A 498 -1.26 1.80 -22.19
CA ALA A 498 -1.13 1.38 -23.58
C ALA A 498 -2.38 0.60 -24.05
N PRO A 499 -2.80 0.75 -25.32
CA PRO A 499 -3.79 -0.11 -25.94
C PRO A 499 -3.41 -1.60 -25.81
N PRO A 500 -4.35 -2.50 -25.47
CA PRO A 500 -4.07 -3.92 -25.37
C PRO A 500 -3.79 -4.52 -26.76
N LEU A 501 -2.74 -5.34 -26.87
CA LEU A 501 -2.45 -6.10 -28.10
C LEU A 501 -2.96 -7.54 -27.97
N VAL A 502 -4.01 -7.88 -28.72
CA VAL A 502 -4.62 -9.21 -28.70
C VAL A 502 -3.99 -10.08 -29.78
N LEU A 503 -3.37 -11.18 -29.36
CA LEU A 503 -2.82 -12.22 -30.23
C LEU A 503 -3.60 -13.54 -30.01
N GLU A 504 -3.44 -14.53 -30.89
CA GLU A 504 -4.29 -15.74 -30.90
C GLU A 504 -4.46 -16.43 -29.53
N GLU A 505 -3.38 -16.55 -28.74
CA GLU A 505 -3.40 -17.26 -27.45
C GLU A 505 -3.21 -16.36 -26.22
N VAL A 506 -2.86 -15.09 -26.41
CA VAL A 506 -2.46 -14.17 -25.34
C VAL A 506 -2.90 -12.75 -25.64
N THR A 507 -3.16 -11.99 -24.58
CA THR A 507 -3.30 -10.53 -24.66
C THR A 507 -2.11 -9.91 -23.96
N VAL A 508 -1.42 -8.99 -24.63
CA VAL A 508 -0.29 -8.25 -24.05
C VAL A 508 -0.77 -6.87 -23.64
N LEU A 509 -0.38 -6.50 -22.41
CA LEU A 509 -0.78 -5.27 -21.73
C LEU A 509 0.48 -4.47 -21.41
N GLY A 510 0.42 -3.15 -21.54
CA GLY A 510 1.53 -2.22 -21.34
C GLY A 510 1.11 -0.95 -20.58
N GLY A 511 2.07 -0.29 -19.94
CA GLY A 511 1.88 1.00 -19.28
C GLY A 511 3.08 1.39 -18.41
N VAL A 512 2.83 2.19 -17.35
CA VAL A 512 3.78 2.82 -16.39
C VAL A 512 4.75 1.88 -15.65
N GLY A 513 4.70 0.58 -15.89
CA GLY A 513 5.63 -0.39 -15.32
C GLY A 513 6.31 -1.29 -16.34
N GLY A 514 6.06 -1.12 -17.64
CA GLY A 514 6.47 -2.10 -18.66
C GLY A 514 5.29 -2.91 -19.15
N LEU A 515 5.56 -4.14 -19.57
CA LEU A 515 4.60 -4.95 -20.32
C LEU A 515 4.56 -6.40 -19.84
N PHE A 516 3.39 -7.03 -19.98
CA PHE A 516 3.18 -8.42 -19.58
C PHE A 516 2.11 -9.07 -20.44
N ALA A 517 2.15 -10.40 -20.55
CA ALA A 517 1.10 -11.14 -21.23
C ALA A 517 0.19 -11.87 -20.24
N VAL A 518 -1.10 -11.82 -20.54
CA VAL A 518 -2.11 -12.62 -19.89
C VAL A 518 -2.70 -13.62 -20.88
N LYS A 519 -3.10 -14.78 -20.36
CA LYS A 519 -3.87 -15.78 -21.07
C LYS A 519 -5.31 -15.75 -20.55
N PRO A 520 -6.30 -15.36 -21.38
CA PRO A 520 -7.71 -15.46 -21.03
C PRO A 520 -8.13 -16.89 -20.68
N ALA A 521 -9.24 -17.02 -19.96
CA ALA A 521 -9.84 -18.33 -19.70
C ALA A 521 -10.18 -19.06 -21.02
N ALA A 522 -10.19 -20.40 -20.98
CA ALA A 522 -10.32 -21.20 -22.19
C ALA A 522 -11.64 -20.94 -22.92
N GLY A 523 -11.55 -20.44 -24.15
CA GLY A 523 -12.71 -20.09 -24.98
C GLY A 523 -13.31 -18.71 -24.69
N GLU A 524 -12.66 -17.90 -23.86
CA GLU A 524 -13.05 -16.53 -23.55
C GLU A 524 -12.08 -15.53 -24.17
N ALA A 525 -12.58 -14.32 -24.45
CA ALA A 525 -11.76 -13.19 -24.88
C ALA A 525 -11.39 -12.34 -23.66
N PHE A 526 -10.27 -11.61 -23.75
CA PHE A 526 -9.96 -10.59 -22.75
C PHE A 526 -10.94 -9.41 -22.88
N THR A 527 -11.60 -9.05 -21.77
CA THR A 527 -12.62 -7.98 -21.76
C THR A 527 -12.20 -6.75 -20.95
N GLY A 528 -10.92 -6.60 -20.63
CA GLY A 528 -10.42 -5.48 -19.81
C GLY A 528 -10.56 -5.71 -18.31
N THR A 529 -10.68 -4.59 -17.59
CA THR A 529 -10.80 -4.51 -16.12
C THR A 529 -12.17 -3.94 -15.75
N SER A 530 -12.75 -4.38 -14.63
CA SER A 530 -13.95 -3.74 -14.07
C SER A 530 -13.62 -2.57 -13.12
N SER A 531 -12.32 -2.35 -12.88
CA SER A 531 -11.85 -1.30 -11.99
C SER A 531 -12.19 0.08 -12.54
N PRO A 532 -12.61 1.03 -11.68
CA PRO A 532 -12.93 2.36 -12.13
C PRO A 532 -11.64 3.12 -12.49
N GLU A 533 -11.68 3.95 -13.52
CA GLU A 533 -10.55 4.80 -13.98
C GLU A 533 -10.28 5.99 -13.03
N VAL A 534 -10.44 5.79 -11.72
CA VAL A 534 -10.28 6.86 -10.74
C VAL A 534 -9.67 6.36 -9.44
N ARG A 535 -8.86 7.24 -8.83
CA ARG A 535 -8.32 6.99 -7.50
C ARG A 535 -9.42 7.03 -6.42
N PRO A 536 -9.25 6.23 -5.35
CA PRO A 536 -10.09 6.32 -4.16
C PRO A 536 -10.05 7.70 -3.49
N LEU A 537 -11.20 8.20 -3.04
CA LEU A 537 -11.34 9.51 -2.38
C LEU A 537 -10.80 9.52 -0.96
N SER A 538 -10.96 8.39 -0.26
CA SER A 538 -10.57 8.20 1.14
C SER A 538 -9.07 7.94 1.33
N GLY A 539 -8.29 7.82 0.24
CA GLY A 539 -6.85 7.58 0.27
C GLY A 539 -6.47 6.15 0.67
N PRO A 540 -5.18 5.87 0.96
CA PRO A 540 -4.72 4.52 1.30
C PRO A 540 -5.22 4.04 2.67
N TYR A 541 -5.39 2.73 2.84
CA TYR A 541 -5.75 2.10 4.12
C TYR A 541 -4.58 2.09 5.10
N VAL A 542 -3.45 1.55 4.64
CA VAL A 542 -2.26 1.31 5.44
C VAL A 542 -1.05 1.41 4.53
N ALA A 543 0.06 1.96 5.05
CA ALA A 543 1.31 2.00 4.31
C ALA A 543 1.88 0.59 4.18
N ALA A 544 2.42 0.25 3.02
CA ALA A 544 3.11 -1.00 2.77
C ALA A 544 4.61 -0.73 2.56
N ASN A 545 5.47 -1.63 3.03
CA ASN A 545 6.90 -1.65 2.68
C ASN A 545 7.09 -2.05 1.21
N GLU A 546 8.32 -1.89 0.73
CA GLU A 546 8.74 -2.19 -0.62
C GLU A 546 8.43 -3.63 -1.06
N THR A 547 7.90 -3.77 -2.27
CA THR A 547 7.84 -5.07 -2.95
C THR A 547 9.21 -5.37 -3.56
N THR A 548 9.77 -6.52 -3.22
CA THR A 548 11.03 -7.03 -3.76
C THR A 548 10.79 -8.41 -4.40
N PRO A 549 11.70 -8.89 -5.25
CA PRO A 549 11.65 -10.28 -5.69
C PRO A 549 11.66 -11.22 -4.48
N VAL A 550 10.89 -12.32 -4.52
CA VAL A 550 10.61 -13.18 -3.34
C VAL A 550 11.87 -13.71 -2.63
N ASP A 551 12.96 -13.89 -3.38
CA ASP A 551 14.26 -14.38 -2.89
C ASP A 551 15.37 -13.30 -2.88
N ALA A 552 15.01 -12.01 -2.92
CA ALA A 552 16.00 -10.95 -2.88
C ALA A 552 16.71 -10.93 -1.52
N PRO A 553 18.07 -10.92 -1.49
CA PRO A 553 18.79 -10.73 -0.25
C PRO A 553 18.53 -9.32 0.33
N PRO A 554 18.82 -9.09 1.62
CA PRO A 554 18.83 -7.74 2.17
C PRO A 554 19.78 -6.83 1.37
N PRO A 555 19.52 -5.50 1.32
CA PRO A 555 20.36 -4.56 0.60
C PRO A 555 21.82 -4.65 1.00
N GLY A 556 22.71 -4.58 0.02
CA GLY A 556 24.15 -4.66 0.26
C GLY A 556 24.99 -4.09 -0.89
N PRO A 557 26.33 -4.01 -0.73
CA PRO A 557 27.19 -3.45 -1.77
C PRO A 557 27.15 -4.24 -3.09
N ALA A 558 26.72 -5.50 -3.05
CA ALA A 558 26.53 -6.32 -4.25
C ALA A 558 25.45 -5.76 -5.18
N ASP A 559 24.47 -5.02 -4.67
CA ASP A 559 23.43 -4.38 -5.48
C ASP A 559 24.02 -3.35 -6.45
N LEU A 560 25.10 -2.67 -6.05
CA LEU A 560 25.81 -1.74 -6.93
C LEU A 560 26.54 -2.46 -8.08
N ILE A 561 26.97 -3.70 -7.89
CA ILE A 561 27.56 -4.51 -8.97
C ILE A 561 26.49 -4.83 -10.01
N GLU A 562 25.27 -5.13 -9.59
CA GLU A 562 24.14 -5.36 -10.50
C GLU A 562 23.72 -4.05 -11.21
N LEU A 563 23.82 -2.90 -10.54
CA LEU A 563 23.45 -1.59 -11.09
C LEU A 563 24.44 -1.01 -12.13
N TYR A 564 25.74 -1.26 -11.93
CA TYR A 564 26.82 -0.67 -12.76
C TYR A 564 27.60 -1.70 -13.57
N GLY A 565 27.55 -2.97 -13.19
CA GLY A 565 28.39 -4.03 -13.74
C GLY A 565 29.69 -4.22 -12.96
N ALA A 566 30.20 -5.45 -12.96
CA ALA A 566 31.42 -5.82 -12.21
C ALA A 566 32.69 -5.12 -12.72
N ASP A 567 32.72 -4.71 -13.99
CA ASP A 567 33.87 -4.02 -14.59
C ASP A 567 34.01 -2.58 -14.10
N GLU A 568 32.94 -1.98 -13.56
CA GLU A 568 32.96 -0.65 -12.95
C GLU A 568 33.50 -0.66 -11.50
N PHE A 569 33.94 -1.82 -10.99
CA PHE A 569 34.50 -1.96 -9.66
C PHE A 569 36.02 -2.15 -9.69
N ARG A 570 36.74 -1.31 -8.93
CA ARG A 570 38.17 -1.51 -8.67
C ARG A 570 38.38 -2.16 -7.32
N LYS A 571 38.89 -3.39 -7.34
CA LYS A 571 39.45 -4.05 -6.14
C LYS A 571 40.87 -3.59 -5.88
N PHE A 572 41.21 -3.42 -4.61
CA PHE A 572 42.53 -2.98 -4.17
C PHE A 572 43.24 -4.16 -3.50
N GLY A 573 44.29 -4.69 -4.14
CA GLY A 573 45.10 -5.75 -3.50
C GLY A 573 45.74 -5.26 -2.21
N GLU A 574 45.95 -6.16 -1.23
CA GLU A 574 46.42 -5.78 0.13
C GLU A 574 47.66 -4.88 0.14
N GLY A 575 48.61 -5.12 -0.78
CA GLY A 575 49.84 -4.34 -0.91
C GLY A 575 49.67 -2.95 -1.53
N LYS A 576 48.49 -2.61 -2.04
CA LYS A 576 48.14 -1.30 -2.59
C LYS A 576 47.29 -0.45 -1.64
N LEU A 577 46.84 -1.01 -0.52
CA LEU A 577 46.12 -0.24 0.49
C LEU A 577 47.09 0.64 1.30
N PRO A 578 46.73 1.91 1.60
CA PRO A 578 47.55 2.78 2.43
C PRO A 578 47.84 2.17 3.81
N THR A 579 49.02 2.43 4.36
CA THR A 579 49.43 1.91 5.68
C THR A 579 48.60 2.49 6.83
N GLY A 580 48.06 3.70 6.66
CA GLY A 580 47.20 4.35 7.65
C GLY A 580 45.75 3.87 7.63
N LEU A 581 45.35 3.04 6.65
CA LEU A 581 44.04 2.42 6.60
C LEU A 581 44.08 1.12 7.41
N THR A 582 43.81 1.20 8.71
CA THR A 582 43.97 0.10 9.67
C THR A 582 42.68 -0.64 9.98
N ASP A 583 41.51 -0.07 9.69
CA ASP A 583 40.22 -0.73 9.96
C ASP A 583 40.07 -2.06 9.18
N PRO A 584 39.96 -3.23 9.86
CA PRO A 584 39.89 -4.51 9.19
C PRO A 584 38.64 -4.73 8.33
N ALA A 585 37.52 -4.09 8.64
CA ALA A 585 36.29 -4.22 7.84
C ALA A 585 36.47 -3.50 6.50
N THR A 586 36.86 -2.24 6.53
CA THR A 586 37.13 -1.41 5.36
C THR A 586 38.18 -2.02 4.43
N ARG A 587 39.27 -2.56 4.99
CA ARG A 587 40.29 -3.25 4.19
C ARG A 587 39.70 -4.46 3.45
N ARG A 588 38.86 -5.26 4.10
CA ARG A 588 38.16 -6.40 3.47
C ARG A 588 37.18 -5.93 2.40
N THR A 589 36.39 -4.89 2.65
CA THR A 589 35.48 -4.33 1.66
C THR A 589 36.24 -3.89 0.40
N LEU A 590 37.38 -3.20 0.54
CA LEU A 590 38.19 -2.76 -0.60
C LEU A 590 38.90 -3.90 -1.36
N THR A 591 39.27 -4.99 -0.68
CA THR A 591 39.91 -6.15 -1.31
C THR A 591 38.90 -7.08 -1.98
N ASP A 592 37.78 -7.33 -1.31
CA ASP A 592 36.85 -8.39 -1.67
C ASP A 592 35.78 -7.87 -2.64
N ILE A 593 35.29 -6.65 -2.41
CA ILE A 593 34.23 -5.99 -3.20
C ILE A 593 34.83 -4.91 -4.11
N GLY A 594 35.56 -3.95 -3.53
CA GLY A 594 36.16 -2.82 -4.24
C GLY A 594 35.34 -1.53 -4.13
N LEU A 595 35.77 -0.49 -4.85
CA LEU A 595 35.02 0.76 -5.02
C LEU A 595 34.38 0.82 -6.41
N PRO A 596 33.09 1.21 -6.52
CA PRO A 596 32.43 1.43 -7.79
C PRO A 596 32.85 2.78 -8.40
N ALA A 597 32.85 2.87 -9.73
CA ALA A 597 32.74 4.14 -10.42
C ALA A 597 31.28 4.59 -10.40
N VAL A 598 31.04 5.73 -9.75
CA VAL A 598 29.70 6.33 -9.62
C VAL A 598 29.80 7.78 -10.07
N ASP A 599 28.80 8.26 -10.80
CA ASP A 599 28.59 9.66 -11.13
C ASP A 599 27.08 9.91 -11.26
N GLU A 600 26.44 10.28 -10.15
CA GLU A 600 24.98 10.39 -10.03
C GLU A 600 24.61 11.57 -9.14
N SER A 601 23.68 12.43 -9.56
CA SER A 601 23.09 13.55 -8.79
C SER A 601 24.05 14.26 -7.82
N GLY A 602 25.22 14.66 -8.33
CA GLY A 602 26.24 15.41 -7.59
C GLY A 602 27.15 14.59 -6.67
N MET A 603 27.02 13.26 -6.65
CA MET A 603 27.94 12.31 -6.03
C MET A 603 28.79 11.64 -7.10
N ALA A 604 30.10 11.61 -6.89
CA ALA A 604 31.00 10.85 -7.75
C ALA A 604 32.04 10.07 -6.95
N ILE A 605 32.21 8.79 -7.26
CA ILE A 605 33.25 7.91 -6.70
C ILE A 605 34.20 7.55 -7.84
N TYR A 606 35.49 7.83 -7.64
CA TYR A 606 36.50 7.70 -8.69
C TYR A 606 37.55 6.65 -8.32
N PRO A 607 37.25 5.35 -8.50
CA PRO A 607 38.15 4.27 -8.11
C PRO A 607 39.51 4.33 -8.84
N TRP A 608 39.56 4.86 -10.06
CA TRP A 608 40.80 5.05 -10.82
C TRP A 608 41.42 6.44 -10.70
N GLY A 609 40.81 7.32 -9.88
CA GLY A 609 41.10 8.75 -9.88
C GLY A 609 40.40 9.49 -11.02
N TRP A 610 40.44 10.82 -10.94
CA TRP A 610 39.94 11.77 -11.92
C TRP A 610 40.99 12.84 -12.21
N ALA A 611 41.35 12.97 -13.49
CA ALA A 611 42.39 13.88 -13.94
C ALA A 611 42.09 15.34 -13.52
N GLY A 612 42.97 15.91 -12.70
CA GLY A 612 42.94 17.32 -12.31
C GLY A 612 42.45 17.60 -10.88
N ARG A 613 41.68 16.69 -10.25
CA ARG A 613 41.17 16.89 -8.89
C ARG A 613 41.46 15.73 -7.92
N LEU A 614 41.56 14.49 -8.40
CA LEU A 614 41.95 13.31 -7.62
C LEU A 614 42.84 12.39 -8.47
N PRO A 615 44.16 12.61 -8.55
CA PRO A 615 45.03 11.85 -9.45
C PRO A 615 45.00 10.33 -9.23
N GLU A 616 44.86 9.87 -7.98
CA GLU A 616 44.68 8.47 -7.64
C GLU A 616 43.69 8.32 -6.46
N ALA A 617 42.86 7.29 -6.49
CA ALA A 617 42.00 6.95 -5.35
C ALA A 617 42.82 6.57 -4.11
N LEU A 618 42.26 6.82 -2.92
CA LEU A 618 42.90 6.62 -1.62
C LEU A 618 44.13 7.52 -1.38
N GLU A 619 44.21 8.67 -2.04
CA GLU A 619 45.18 9.71 -1.70
C GLU A 619 44.87 10.30 -0.33
N GLN A 620 45.90 10.52 0.49
CA GLN A 620 45.71 11.07 1.82
C GLN A 620 45.46 12.58 1.77
N VAL A 621 44.35 13.03 2.36
CA VAL A 621 43.98 14.44 2.44
C VAL A 621 43.96 14.95 3.88
N SER A 622 43.95 16.27 4.06
CA SER A 622 43.92 16.92 5.38
C SER A 622 42.59 17.62 5.60
N TRP A 623 42.11 17.63 6.84
CA TRP A 623 40.93 18.41 7.20
C TRP A 623 41.18 19.92 7.03
N PRO A 624 40.23 20.70 6.48
CA PRO A 624 40.40 22.13 6.27
C PRO A 624 40.74 22.90 7.55
N SER A 625 41.72 23.80 7.47
CA SER A 625 42.09 24.66 8.59
C SER A 625 41.00 25.70 8.87
N GLY A 626 40.52 25.77 10.11
CA GLY A 626 39.49 26.73 10.52
C GLY A 626 38.10 26.12 10.74
N ILE A 627 37.93 24.83 10.43
CA ILE A 627 36.73 24.04 10.73
C ILE A 627 37.11 22.96 11.75
N SER A 628 36.29 22.75 12.78
CA SER A 628 36.56 21.70 13.78
C SER A 628 36.42 20.32 13.13
N ALA A 629 37.48 19.51 13.20
CA ALA A 629 37.43 18.12 12.74
C ALA A 629 36.64 17.25 13.72
N PRO A 630 35.93 16.21 13.24
CA PRO A 630 35.36 15.18 14.11
C PRO A 630 36.45 14.50 14.97
N GLU A 631 36.06 14.03 16.16
CA GLU A 631 36.98 13.34 17.05
C GLU A 631 37.48 12.04 16.41
N GLY A 632 38.80 11.88 16.27
CA GLY A 632 39.40 10.71 15.64
C GLY A 632 39.51 10.75 14.11
N ALA A 633 39.14 11.85 13.45
CA ALA A 633 39.25 11.99 11.99
C ALA A 633 40.71 11.99 11.53
N GLY A 634 41.18 10.85 11.01
CA GLY A 634 42.40 10.76 10.22
C GLY A 634 43.35 9.64 10.64
N PRO A 635 44.18 9.12 9.71
CA PRO A 635 44.43 9.65 8.37
C PRO A 635 43.24 9.47 7.41
N LEU A 636 42.94 10.49 6.61
CA LEU A 636 41.77 10.53 5.72
C LEU A 636 42.19 10.19 4.29
N PHE A 637 41.49 9.28 3.64
CA PHE A 637 41.81 8.82 2.28
C PHE A 637 40.65 9.14 1.33
N GLN A 638 40.91 9.95 0.30
CA GLN A 638 39.87 10.42 -0.62
C GLN A 638 39.45 9.34 -1.62
N ILE A 639 38.14 9.18 -1.81
CA ILE A 639 37.53 8.25 -2.76
C ILE A 639 36.70 8.93 -3.83
N GLY A 640 36.33 10.20 -3.63
CA GLY A 640 35.45 10.90 -4.56
C GLY A 640 35.04 12.28 -4.09
N PHE A 641 33.87 12.70 -4.55
CA PHE A 641 33.25 13.99 -4.21
C PHE A 641 31.75 13.84 -4.02
N TRP A 642 31.16 14.68 -3.19
CA TRP A 642 29.71 14.76 -3.07
C TRP A 642 29.26 16.19 -2.79
N MET A 643 28.39 16.71 -3.66
CA MET A 643 27.91 18.10 -3.63
C MET A 643 29.08 19.09 -3.46
N GLY A 644 30.13 18.93 -4.28
CA GLY A 644 31.31 19.80 -4.27
C GLY A 644 32.40 19.47 -3.25
N GLY A 645 32.09 18.82 -2.12
CA GLY A 645 33.02 18.45 -1.05
C GLY A 645 33.75 17.13 -1.29
N ASP A 646 34.91 16.92 -0.65
CA ASP A 646 35.69 15.69 -0.78
C ASP A 646 35.04 14.56 0.02
N LEU A 647 34.88 13.39 -0.61
CA LEU A 647 34.38 12.19 0.04
C LEU A 647 35.58 11.33 0.46
N VAL A 648 35.71 11.05 1.76
CA VAL A 648 36.90 10.42 2.34
C VAL A 648 36.56 9.28 3.29
N ILE A 649 37.49 8.33 3.42
CA ILE A 649 37.45 7.26 4.41
C ILE A 649 38.39 7.64 5.57
N ASP A 650 37.91 7.55 6.81
CA ASP A 650 38.78 7.60 7.98
C ASP A 650 39.52 6.27 8.15
N GLY A 651 40.85 6.34 8.14
CA GLY A 651 41.74 5.18 8.16
C GLY A 651 41.59 4.29 9.40
N HIS A 652 41.27 4.88 10.55
CA HIS A 652 41.18 4.14 11.81
C HIS A 652 39.80 3.51 12.05
N SER A 653 38.73 4.28 11.82
CA SER A 653 37.36 3.84 12.09
C SER A 653 36.66 3.19 10.90
N GLY A 654 37.11 3.46 9.67
CA GLY A 654 36.41 3.05 8.45
C GLY A 654 35.20 3.91 8.09
N GLN A 655 34.91 4.96 8.86
CA GLN A 655 33.82 5.89 8.58
C GLN A 655 34.02 6.61 7.26
N VAL A 656 32.92 6.89 6.56
CA VAL A 656 32.93 7.72 5.35
C VAL A 656 32.43 9.11 5.71
N LEU A 657 33.23 10.13 5.38
CA LEU A 657 32.98 11.52 5.72
C LEU A 657 32.92 12.37 4.45
N ARG A 658 32.08 13.40 4.45
CA ARG A 658 32.14 14.51 3.47
C ARG A 658 32.89 15.67 4.11
N ILE A 659 33.99 16.09 3.52
CA ILE A 659 34.74 17.27 3.94
C ILE A 659 34.01 18.54 3.44
N PRO A 660 33.69 19.51 4.31
CA PRO A 660 33.05 20.77 3.91
C PRO A 660 33.97 21.64 3.04
N THR A 661 33.39 22.31 2.05
CA THR A 661 34.11 23.22 1.14
C THR A 661 34.26 24.63 1.69
N GLU A 662 33.31 25.10 2.49
CA GLU A 662 33.28 26.45 3.06
C GLU A 662 32.84 26.45 4.55
N PRO A 663 33.21 27.47 5.36
CA PRO A 663 32.88 27.52 6.80
C PRO A 663 31.38 27.61 7.12
N ASP A 664 30.52 28.01 6.19
CA ASP A 664 29.07 28.08 6.35
C ASP A 664 28.35 26.75 6.02
N GLU A 665 29.09 25.75 5.51
CA GLU A 665 28.64 24.37 5.34
C GLU A 665 28.81 23.50 6.60
N GLU A 666 29.03 24.08 7.78
CA GLU A 666 29.24 23.33 9.05
C GLU A 666 28.09 22.34 9.36
N HIS A 667 26.86 22.65 8.94
CA HIS A 667 25.71 21.76 9.08
C HIS A 667 25.78 20.49 8.21
N LEU A 668 26.61 20.48 7.16
CA LEU A 668 26.93 19.32 6.33
C LEU A 668 28.16 18.55 6.85
N ALA A 669 28.89 19.09 7.83
CA ALA A 669 30.16 18.57 8.34
C ALA A 669 30.03 17.81 9.68
N ALA A 670 28.86 17.82 10.31
CA ALA A 670 28.65 17.35 11.68
C ALA A 670 28.29 15.85 11.81
N LEU A 671 27.98 15.17 10.70
CA LEU A 671 27.59 13.75 10.68
C LEU A 671 28.36 12.98 9.62
N PRO A 672 28.77 11.73 9.90
CA PRO A 672 29.37 10.88 8.88
C PRO A 672 28.36 10.61 7.76
N ALA A 673 28.83 10.46 6.52
CA ALA A 673 27.99 9.96 5.43
C ALA A 673 27.60 8.48 5.68
N ALA A 674 28.48 7.73 6.35
CA ALA A 674 28.21 6.42 6.93
C ALA A 674 29.25 6.05 8.00
N CYS A 675 28.87 5.18 8.93
CA CYS A 675 29.70 4.63 10.00
C CYS A 675 30.71 3.59 9.52
N SER A 676 30.57 3.05 8.30
CA SER A 676 31.54 2.15 7.66
C SER A 676 31.50 2.27 6.14
N LEU A 677 32.56 1.84 5.45
CA LEU A 677 32.57 1.79 3.98
C LEU A 677 31.52 0.82 3.42
N GLU A 678 31.29 -0.32 4.07
CA GLU A 678 30.27 -1.29 3.64
C GLU A 678 28.87 -0.67 3.72
N SER A 679 28.52 -0.07 4.87
CA SER A 679 27.27 0.69 5.03
C SER A 679 27.16 1.79 4.00
N PHE A 680 28.23 2.57 3.77
CA PHE A 680 28.22 3.63 2.77
C PHE A 680 27.84 3.12 1.38
N LEU A 681 28.48 2.05 0.91
CA LEU A 681 28.17 1.47 -0.40
C LEU A 681 26.73 0.93 -0.47
N THR A 682 26.22 0.32 0.61
CA THR A 682 24.81 -0.08 0.68
C THR A 682 23.86 1.13 0.60
N LEU A 683 24.15 2.22 1.33
CA LEU A 683 23.37 3.46 1.28
C LEU A 683 23.38 4.08 -0.12
N VAL A 684 24.53 4.06 -0.82
CA VAL A 684 24.63 4.49 -2.22
C VAL A 684 23.78 3.61 -3.13
N GLY A 685 23.79 2.29 -2.96
CA GLY A 685 22.95 1.36 -3.72
C GLY A 685 21.45 1.66 -3.58
N LEU A 686 20.97 1.85 -2.35
CA LEU A 686 19.59 2.26 -2.06
C LEU A 686 19.26 3.62 -2.66
N TRP A 687 20.17 4.59 -2.54
CA TRP A 687 19.99 5.95 -3.04
C TRP A 687 19.90 6.00 -4.56
N VAL A 688 20.84 5.37 -5.27
CA VAL A 688 20.85 5.28 -6.74
C VAL A 688 19.62 4.54 -7.25
N THR A 689 19.25 3.43 -6.61
CA THR A 689 18.01 2.70 -6.94
C THR A 689 16.80 3.62 -6.82
N GLY A 690 16.70 4.37 -5.72
CA GLY A 690 15.62 5.33 -5.51
C GLY A 690 15.59 6.47 -6.53
N LEU A 691 16.74 7.04 -6.88
CA LEU A 691 16.81 8.10 -7.90
C LEU A 691 16.38 7.60 -9.28
N ARG A 692 16.89 6.43 -9.70
CA ARG A 692 16.55 5.85 -10.99
C ARG A 692 15.08 5.41 -11.06
N LEU A 693 14.51 4.92 -9.95
CA LEU A 693 13.08 4.64 -9.86
C LEU A 693 12.23 5.91 -9.90
N LYS A 694 12.63 6.98 -9.20
CA LYS A 694 11.94 8.28 -9.25
C LYS A 694 11.83 8.79 -10.70
N ALA A 695 12.84 8.54 -11.54
CA ALA A 695 12.85 8.98 -12.93
C ALA A 695 11.85 8.23 -13.84
N VAL A 696 11.43 7.02 -13.46
CA VAL A 696 10.53 6.17 -14.28
C VAL A 696 9.13 6.01 -13.68
N ILE A 697 8.92 6.43 -12.43
CA ILE A 697 7.60 6.43 -11.81
C ILE A 697 6.89 7.73 -12.15
N GLU A 698 5.79 7.61 -12.91
CA GLU A 698 4.96 8.77 -13.28
C GLU A 698 3.99 9.19 -12.15
N ASP A 699 3.74 8.33 -11.17
CA ASP A 699 2.80 8.62 -10.10
C ASP A 699 3.42 9.39 -8.92
N ASP A 700 2.97 10.63 -8.70
CA ASP A 700 3.43 11.49 -7.61
C ASP A 700 3.25 10.86 -6.21
N ASP A 701 2.15 10.13 -5.99
CA ASP A 701 1.90 9.48 -4.70
C ASP A 701 2.88 8.32 -4.47
N GLU A 702 3.15 7.51 -5.51
CA GLU A 702 4.17 6.46 -5.46
C GLU A 702 5.59 7.06 -5.29
N VAL A 703 5.95 8.13 -6.00
CA VAL A 703 7.24 8.84 -5.81
C VAL A 703 7.40 9.32 -4.37
N HIS A 704 6.32 9.85 -3.76
CA HIS A 704 6.34 10.26 -2.36
C HIS A 704 6.62 9.08 -1.42
N LEU A 705 5.99 7.92 -1.68
CA LEU A 705 6.21 6.70 -0.90
C LEU A 705 7.63 6.16 -1.11
N LEU A 706 8.10 6.05 -2.35
CA LEU A 706 9.46 5.62 -2.68
C LEU A 706 10.51 6.39 -1.88
N ARG A 707 10.38 7.71 -1.81
CA ARG A 707 11.29 8.54 -1.01
C ARG A 707 11.27 8.13 0.47
N GLN A 708 10.10 7.93 1.05
CA GLN A 708 9.98 7.48 2.45
C GLN A 708 10.64 6.11 2.64
N HIS A 709 10.45 5.18 1.69
CA HIS A 709 11.07 3.86 1.75
C HIS A 709 12.59 3.92 1.68
N VAL A 710 13.16 4.68 0.75
CA VAL A 710 14.61 4.84 0.65
C VAL A 710 15.17 5.40 1.96
N GLN A 711 14.53 6.43 2.52
CA GLN A 711 14.97 7.04 3.78
C GLN A 711 14.86 6.05 4.96
N SER A 712 13.76 5.29 5.06
CA SER A 712 13.60 4.27 6.09
C SER A 712 14.61 3.12 5.94
N ALA A 713 14.87 2.65 4.72
CA ALA A 713 15.85 1.61 4.45
C ALA A 713 17.28 2.08 4.78
N GLN A 714 17.61 3.33 4.46
CA GLN A 714 18.90 3.93 4.82
C GLN A 714 19.08 3.99 6.35
N LEU A 715 18.05 4.39 7.09
CA LEU A 715 18.08 4.42 8.57
C LEU A 715 18.28 3.02 9.18
N LEU A 716 17.70 1.97 8.58
CA LEU A 716 17.88 0.59 9.03
C LEU A 716 19.31 0.06 8.79
N VAL A 717 19.97 0.51 7.72
CA VAL A 717 21.35 0.14 7.41
C VAL A 717 22.34 0.89 8.30
N ASP A 718 22.14 2.19 8.49
CA ASP A 718 23.03 3.05 9.25
C ASP A 718 22.30 4.30 9.77
N GLU A 719 21.73 4.19 10.98
CA GLU A 719 20.93 5.25 11.61
C GLU A 719 21.69 6.59 11.65
N THR A 720 22.97 6.58 12.04
CA THR A 720 23.77 7.80 12.14
C THR A 720 24.19 8.35 10.77
N GLY A 721 24.57 7.48 9.83
CA GLY A 721 24.96 7.88 8.48
C GLY A 721 23.79 8.45 7.66
N ALA A 722 22.61 7.87 7.82
CA ALA A 722 21.39 8.28 7.11
C ALA A 722 20.86 9.67 7.54
N GLU A 723 21.26 10.17 8.71
CA GLU A 723 20.94 11.53 9.14
C GLU A 723 21.67 12.62 8.34
N ALA A 724 22.72 12.27 7.58
CA ALA A 724 23.43 13.23 6.74
C ALA A 724 22.48 13.89 5.72
N PRO A 725 22.27 15.22 5.77
CA PRO A 725 21.25 15.90 4.96
C PRO A 725 21.42 15.69 3.45
N ALA A 726 22.66 15.41 3.03
CA ALA A 726 23.06 15.15 1.66
C ALA A 726 22.25 14.01 0.99
N TRP A 727 21.89 12.95 1.73
CA TRP A 727 21.08 11.84 1.19
C TRP A 727 19.69 12.30 0.71
N SER A 728 19.08 13.21 1.48
CA SER A 728 17.72 13.70 1.21
C SER A 728 17.66 14.83 0.18
N TYR A 729 18.80 15.49 -0.09
CA TYR A 729 18.86 16.70 -0.90
C TYR A 729 18.42 16.46 -2.36
N ALA A 730 18.91 15.40 -3.00
CA ALA A 730 18.57 15.07 -4.39
C ALA A 730 17.09 14.72 -4.57
N PHE A 731 16.48 14.05 -3.58
CA PHE A 731 15.04 13.78 -3.62
C PHE A 731 14.16 15.02 -3.46
N LEU A 732 14.69 16.12 -2.91
CA LEU A 732 13.95 17.34 -2.58
C LEU A 732 14.09 18.48 -3.60
N ASN A 733 15.18 18.48 -4.38
CA ASN A 733 15.56 19.62 -5.21
C ASN A 733 15.67 19.32 -6.72
N ASP A 734 15.29 18.11 -7.14
CA ASP A 734 15.13 17.70 -8.55
C ASP A 734 13.67 17.70 -8.99
#